data_AF-A0A7W0UV09-F1
#
_entry.id   AF-A0A7W0UV09-F1
#
_cell.length_a   1.000
_cell.length_b   1.000
_cell.length_c   1.000
_cell.angle_alpha   90.00
_cell.angle_beta   90.00
_cell.angle_gamma   90.00
#
_symmetry.space_group_name_H-M   'P 1'
#
loop_
_entity.id
_entity.type
_entity.pdbx_description
1 polymer ?
#
loop_
_entity_poly.entity_id
_entity_poly.type
_entity_poly.pdbx_seq_one_letter_code
_entity_poly.pdbx_strand_id
1 'polypeptide(L)'
;MSSKIYPSNTIKALLESDLITTPTREALQVRLNENDADDAPRFFDAQEFTTLRAACSRLIPQPDREHPIDVAVCIDKRLAEGTGNGWRYDSMPSDEEAYRRGLRGLDETAQAMFEAAFHQLGDAHRDEVLYTVKLGKPPGETWQTMPATCFFEELLAEVTEAYYSHPLAQEEIGYAGMADAHGWHAIRLNHLESWEPRRCEENQDEPDSQSNDVRSDHVAASSSSSTISSSPSIAPNSQPQPLQTRVFSSREPVDAVVIGTGAGGAPIMARLAQAGLSVVALEAGKQWSPARDFATDERSQSKLFWNDERLSAGDDPVAFGNNNSGTGVGGSTLHYTAYTPRVQPDDLRLYTEFGVGCDWPLQYSDLEPYYDELERFLGISGPSAYPWGPARRRAYPLAPLPLNGAAQLMQMGCATLGIRTSPAANAALSGSYYQAGVGWRAACTNRGFCQAGCTTGAKASMDVTFVPLALHHGAELLAESFVTSFETDDAGRITAVIYIHNGVEERQPCRAVFLCAGAIETPRLLLLNNLANSSGQVGCNFMAHTGVQLWGQFEEDVRPYKGIPGGLISEDTHRPEDADFAGGYLLQSIGVMPVTYASQAARGRGLWGEELKGHMHGYNHTAGINILGECLPYSHNRMELSDELDGRGLPKPRIFFTNGENERRLTVHAERLMREIWIEAGAQDIWVYPRNAHIIGTCRMGTDADSAVVNSEGRAFDVPNLYIADNSVFPSALSCNPALTIMALALRTADRFLEQSQ
;
A
#
# COMPACT_ATOMS: atom_id res chain seq x y z
N MET A 1 -40.10 -1.11 8.24
CA MET A 1 -39.15 -1.10 9.36
C MET A 1 -38.34 0.18 9.22
N SER A 2 -38.48 1.11 10.17
CA SER A 2 -37.89 2.45 10.10
C SER A 2 -36.37 2.37 10.19
N SER A 3 -35.65 2.74 9.12
CA SER A 3 -34.19 2.86 9.14
C SER A 3 -33.81 3.95 10.14
N LYS A 4 -33.06 3.59 11.18
CA LYS A 4 -32.54 4.56 12.16
C LYS A 4 -31.50 5.43 11.44
N ILE A 5 -31.78 6.73 11.36
CA ILE A 5 -30.85 7.80 10.95
C ILE A 5 -29.65 7.77 11.92
N TYR A 6 -28.43 7.94 11.44
CA TYR A 6 -27.20 8.03 12.25
C TYR A 6 -27.15 9.40 12.97
N PRO A 7 -27.45 9.50 14.28
CA PRO A 7 -27.45 10.76 15.01
C PRO A 7 -26.09 10.98 15.69
N SER A 8 -25.80 12.21 16.11
CA SER A 8 -24.64 12.59 16.92
C SER A 8 -24.50 11.72 18.18
N ASN A 9 -23.29 11.20 18.46
CA ASN A 9 -22.89 10.29 19.56
C ASN A 9 -23.44 8.85 19.38
N THR A 10 -22.74 7.88 18.78
CA THR A 10 -21.43 7.37 19.16
C THR A 10 -21.20 6.11 18.33
N ILE A 11 -19.96 5.65 18.18
CA ILE A 11 -19.62 4.34 17.58
C ILE A 11 -20.57 3.19 17.98
N LYS A 12 -21.11 3.22 19.21
CA LYS A 12 -22.09 2.27 19.71
C LYS A 12 -23.36 2.19 18.86
N ALA A 13 -23.88 3.32 18.39
CA ALA A 13 -25.05 3.34 17.51
C ALA A 13 -24.74 2.71 16.13
N LEU A 14 -23.53 2.94 15.60
CA LEU A 14 -23.08 2.30 14.36
C LEU A 14 -23.00 0.78 14.53
N LEU A 15 -22.44 0.32 15.66
CA LEU A 15 -22.33 -1.10 16.02
C LEU A 15 -23.66 -1.80 16.30
N GLU A 16 -24.77 -1.08 16.37
CA GLU A 16 -26.13 -1.64 16.46
C GLU A 16 -26.90 -1.56 15.12
N SER A 17 -26.34 -0.85 14.12
CA SER A 17 -26.96 -0.63 12.80
C SER A 17 -26.60 -1.72 11.78
N ASP A 18 -27.27 -1.72 10.63
CA ASP A 18 -26.96 -2.53 9.44
C ASP A 18 -25.94 -1.86 8.49
N LEU A 19 -25.44 -0.68 8.84
CA LEU A 19 -24.50 0.11 8.03
C LEU A 19 -23.06 -0.42 8.06
N ILE A 20 -22.77 -1.44 8.87
CA ILE A 20 -21.42 -2.00 9.04
C ILE A 20 -21.42 -3.50 8.79
N THR A 21 -20.45 -3.95 7.98
CA THR A 21 -20.24 -5.36 7.68
C THR A 21 -19.83 -6.15 8.92
N THR A 22 -20.07 -7.47 8.92
CA THR A 22 -19.71 -8.34 10.05
C THR A 22 -18.23 -8.27 10.41
N PRO A 23 -17.26 -8.40 9.46
CA PRO A 23 -15.84 -8.34 9.80
C PRO A 23 -15.42 -6.99 10.41
N THR A 24 -15.96 -5.88 9.89
CA THR A 24 -15.70 -4.55 10.44
C THR A 24 -16.27 -4.43 11.85
N ARG A 25 -17.51 -4.88 12.09
CA ARG A 25 -18.12 -4.87 13.42
C ARG A 25 -17.29 -5.65 14.44
N GLU A 26 -16.82 -6.84 14.07
CA GLU A 26 -15.98 -7.68 14.93
C GLU A 26 -14.66 -6.99 15.27
N ALA A 27 -13.97 -6.41 14.28
CA ALA A 27 -12.71 -5.70 14.50
C ALA A 27 -12.87 -4.50 15.47
N LEU A 28 -13.92 -3.71 15.31
CA LEU A 28 -14.20 -2.56 16.18
C LEU A 28 -14.60 -2.99 17.60
N GLN A 29 -15.39 -4.06 17.73
CA GLN A 29 -15.81 -4.57 19.04
C GLN A 29 -14.64 -5.14 19.84
N VAL A 30 -13.72 -5.85 19.17
CA VAL A 30 -12.46 -6.29 19.80
C VAL A 30 -11.73 -5.09 20.38
N ARG A 31 -11.52 -4.03 19.58
CA ARG A 31 -10.76 -2.86 20.04
C ARG A 31 -11.44 -2.06 21.15
N LEU A 32 -12.77 -1.95 21.13
CA LEU A 32 -13.52 -1.32 22.21
C LEU A 32 -13.43 -2.08 23.54
N ASN A 33 -13.27 -3.41 23.46
CA ASN A 33 -13.16 -4.28 24.62
C ASN A 33 -11.69 -4.45 25.09
N GLU A 34 -10.69 -3.92 24.40
CA GLU A 34 -9.27 -4.04 24.76
C GLU A 34 -8.87 -3.17 25.99
N ASN A 35 -9.81 -2.42 26.59
CA ASN A 35 -9.57 -1.45 27.67
C ASN A 35 -9.74 -2.00 29.11
N ASP A 36 -9.61 -3.31 29.36
CA ASP A 36 -9.60 -3.81 30.74
C ASP A 36 -8.28 -3.42 31.44
N ALA A 37 -8.28 -2.24 32.07
CA ALA A 37 -7.15 -1.58 32.73
C ALA A 37 -6.57 -2.34 33.95
N ASP A 38 -7.15 -3.49 34.30
CA ASP A 38 -6.80 -4.33 35.45
C ASP A 38 -5.77 -5.43 35.13
N ASP A 39 -5.38 -5.62 33.86
CA ASP A 39 -4.32 -6.55 33.49
C ASP A 39 -2.93 -5.97 33.84
N ALA A 40 -2.09 -6.77 34.52
CA ALA A 40 -0.68 -6.45 34.71
C ALA A 40 0.04 -6.36 33.35
N PRO A 41 1.08 -5.51 33.20
CA PRO A 41 1.83 -5.43 31.94
C PRO A 41 2.44 -6.79 31.60
N ARG A 42 2.41 -7.12 30.31
CA ARG A 42 2.80 -8.43 29.75
C ARG A 42 4.26 -8.44 29.31
N PHE A 43 4.78 -7.31 28.84
CA PHE A 43 6.15 -7.18 28.35
C PHE A 43 7.02 -6.32 29.26
N PHE A 44 6.49 -5.17 29.70
CA PHE A 44 7.20 -4.22 30.55
C PHE A 44 7.09 -4.59 32.03
N ASP A 45 8.07 -4.17 32.82
CA ASP A 45 7.87 -4.12 34.27
C ASP A 45 6.94 -2.97 34.68
N ALA A 46 6.53 -2.95 35.95
CA ALA A 46 5.57 -1.95 36.45
C ALA A 46 6.08 -0.50 36.34
N GLN A 47 7.38 -0.26 36.46
CA GLN A 47 7.97 1.07 36.37
C GLN A 47 8.08 1.51 34.92
N GLU A 48 8.63 0.65 34.05
CA GLU A 48 8.70 0.87 32.60
C GLU A 48 7.31 1.20 32.03
N PHE A 49 6.31 0.40 32.40
CA PHE A 49 4.93 0.61 31.96
C PHE A 49 4.32 1.92 32.46
N THR A 50 4.64 2.33 33.69
CA THR A 50 4.20 3.63 34.24
C THR A 50 4.85 4.79 33.49
N THR A 51 6.15 4.69 33.17
CA THR A 51 6.86 5.68 32.36
C THR A 51 6.29 5.75 30.93
N LEU A 52 5.96 4.61 30.32
CA LEU A 52 5.31 4.56 29.00
C LEU A 52 3.94 5.24 29.03
N ARG A 53 3.07 4.91 30.00
CA ARG A 53 1.76 5.58 30.17
C ARG A 53 1.90 7.09 30.31
N ALA A 54 2.88 7.55 31.08
CA ALA A 54 3.17 8.98 31.23
C ALA A 54 3.65 9.63 29.92
N ALA A 55 4.41 8.91 29.08
CA ALA A 55 4.82 9.42 27.78
C ALA A 55 3.64 9.50 26.80
N CYS A 56 2.84 8.42 26.72
CA CYS A 56 1.64 8.35 25.88
C CYS A 56 0.67 9.50 26.18
N SER A 57 0.44 9.85 27.45
CA SER A 57 -0.50 10.91 27.83
C SER A 57 -0.04 12.31 27.43
N ARG A 58 1.26 12.52 27.21
CA ARG A 58 1.81 13.77 26.67
C ARG A 58 1.83 13.77 25.14
N LEU A 59 2.18 12.65 24.53
CA LEU A 59 2.25 12.49 23.08
C LEU A 59 0.87 12.57 22.41
N ILE A 60 -0.16 12.00 23.02
CA ILE A 60 -1.56 12.09 22.58
C ILE A 60 -2.46 12.36 23.79
N PRO A 61 -2.75 13.63 24.11
CA PRO A 61 -3.76 13.98 25.10
C PRO A 61 -5.14 13.54 24.61
N GLN A 62 -5.99 13.17 25.56
CA GLN A 62 -7.32 12.63 25.29
C GLN A 62 -8.38 13.53 25.92
N PRO A 63 -9.57 13.62 25.32
CA PRO A 63 -10.70 14.29 25.97
C PRO A 63 -11.09 13.54 27.25
N ASP A 64 -11.77 14.25 28.15
CA ASP A 64 -12.31 13.67 29.37
C ASP A 64 -13.30 12.53 29.04
N ARG A 65 -12.95 11.32 29.48
CA ARG A 65 -13.73 10.10 29.30
C ARG A 65 -13.78 9.32 30.60
N GLU A 66 -14.91 8.67 30.86
CA GLU A 66 -15.02 7.70 31.96
C GLU A 66 -13.98 6.58 31.81
N HIS A 67 -13.74 6.15 30.57
CA HIS A 67 -12.71 5.17 30.20
C HIS A 67 -11.84 5.72 29.06
N PRO A 68 -10.67 6.31 29.36
CA PRO A 68 -9.69 6.72 28.34
C PRO A 68 -9.16 5.52 27.56
N ILE A 69 -8.65 5.76 26.36
CA ILE A 69 -7.99 4.73 25.55
C ILE A 69 -6.60 4.47 26.14
N ASP A 70 -6.33 3.28 26.66
CA ASP A 70 -4.99 2.98 27.19
C ASP A 70 -4.03 2.58 26.07
N VAL A 71 -3.39 3.58 25.47
CA VAL A 71 -2.43 3.38 24.38
C VAL A 71 -1.22 2.55 24.81
N ALA A 72 -0.78 2.65 26.07
CA ALA A 72 0.37 1.89 26.56
C ALA A 72 0.08 0.37 26.57
N VAL A 73 -1.15 -0.04 26.90
CA VAL A 73 -1.58 -1.46 26.83
C VAL A 73 -1.47 -2.00 25.40
N CYS A 74 -1.79 -1.20 24.39
CA CYS A 74 -1.65 -1.59 22.98
C CYS A 74 -0.20 -1.90 22.61
N ILE A 75 0.73 -1.05 23.05
CA ILE A 75 2.18 -1.18 22.80
C ILE A 75 2.74 -2.38 23.57
N ASP A 76 2.42 -2.50 24.85
CA ASP A 76 2.85 -3.62 25.70
C ASP A 76 2.38 -4.98 25.16
N LYS A 77 1.12 -5.10 24.74
CA LYS A 77 0.57 -6.31 24.11
C LYS A 77 1.31 -6.65 22.82
N ARG A 78 1.55 -5.66 21.95
CA ARG A 78 2.24 -5.87 20.67
C ARG A 78 3.67 -6.41 20.88
N LEU A 79 4.41 -5.82 21.81
CA LEU A 79 5.78 -6.23 22.16
C LEU A 79 5.78 -7.61 22.82
N ALA A 80 4.81 -7.93 23.68
CA ALA A 80 4.66 -9.27 24.27
C ALA A 80 4.38 -10.36 23.21
N GLU A 81 3.67 -9.99 22.14
CA GLU A 81 3.38 -10.89 21.00
C GLU A 81 4.52 -10.97 19.98
N GLY A 82 5.57 -10.15 20.12
CA GLY A 82 6.72 -10.14 19.20
C GLY A 82 6.36 -9.68 17.78
N THR A 83 5.33 -8.85 17.63
CA THR A 83 4.86 -8.37 16.32
C THR A 83 5.43 -6.99 16.01
N GLY A 84 5.89 -6.76 14.78
CA GLY A 84 6.47 -5.47 14.34
C GLY A 84 5.78 -4.92 13.09
N ASN A 85 6.25 -3.75 12.64
CA ASN A 85 5.75 -3.07 11.43
C ASN A 85 6.54 -3.43 10.15
N GLY A 86 7.44 -4.43 10.22
CA GLY A 86 8.21 -4.93 9.09
C GLY A 86 9.55 -4.27 8.82
N TRP A 87 9.98 -3.31 9.67
CA TRP A 87 11.30 -2.71 9.53
C TRP A 87 11.79 -1.98 10.79
N ARG A 88 13.06 -1.60 10.77
CA ARG A 88 13.62 -0.60 11.68
C ARG A 88 14.84 0.07 11.05
N TYR A 89 15.22 1.23 11.58
CA TYR A 89 16.52 1.82 11.30
C TYR A 89 17.64 0.84 11.70
N ASP A 90 18.64 0.67 10.82
CA ASP A 90 19.81 -0.19 11.08
C ASP A 90 20.63 0.31 12.28
N SER A 91 20.56 1.60 12.58
CA SER A 91 21.20 2.23 13.75
C SER A 91 20.45 2.03 15.07
N MET A 92 19.23 1.50 15.05
CA MET A 92 18.46 1.18 16.25
C MET A 92 18.74 -0.26 16.70
N PRO A 93 18.62 -0.61 17.98
CA PRO A 93 18.58 -2.01 18.41
C PRO A 93 17.26 -2.68 17.97
N SER A 94 17.06 -3.95 18.35
CA SER A 94 15.75 -4.58 18.15
C SER A 94 14.64 -3.77 18.85
N ASP A 95 13.42 -3.91 18.37
CA ASP A 95 12.29 -3.11 18.87
C ASP A 95 12.06 -3.30 20.39
N GLU A 96 12.13 -4.54 20.88
CA GLU A 96 12.08 -4.86 22.32
C GLU A 96 13.14 -4.13 23.14
N GLU A 97 14.38 -4.10 22.64
CA GLU A 97 15.49 -3.41 23.30
C GLU A 97 15.36 -1.89 23.19
N ALA A 98 14.90 -1.38 22.05
CA ALA A 98 14.70 0.04 21.80
C ALA A 98 13.70 0.63 22.80
N TYR A 99 12.59 -0.06 23.04
CA TYR A 99 11.57 0.38 24.00
C TYR A 99 12.07 0.38 25.44
N ARG A 100 12.66 -0.72 25.92
CA ARG A 100 13.20 -0.76 27.30
C ARG A 100 14.30 0.26 27.54
N ARG A 101 15.23 0.39 26.58
CA ARG A 101 16.31 1.37 26.66
C ARG A 101 15.75 2.79 26.58
N GLY A 102 14.84 3.07 25.65
CA GLY A 102 14.29 4.40 25.45
C GLY A 102 13.51 4.91 26.67
N LEU A 103 12.69 4.06 27.30
CA LEU A 103 11.98 4.41 28.54
C LEU A 103 12.95 4.70 29.69
N ARG A 104 14.02 3.92 29.83
CA ARG A 104 15.11 4.22 30.77
C ARG A 104 15.79 5.55 30.43
N GLY A 105 16.02 5.82 29.14
CA GLY A 105 16.58 7.07 28.66
C GLY A 105 15.70 8.28 29.03
N LEU A 106 14.36 8.15 28.98
CA LEU A 106 13.45 9.19 29.47
C LEU A 106 13.64 9.46 30.96
N ASP A 107 13.76 8.41 31.78
CA ASP A 107 14.02 8.54 33.23
C ASP A 107 15.41 9.13 33.51
N GLU A 108 16.46 8.74 32.77
CA GLU A 108 17.81 9.31 32.88
C GLU A 108 17.81 10.82 32.55
N THR A 109 17.11 11.20 31.48
CA THR A 109 16.96 12.61 31.08
C THR A 109 16.18 13.41 32.13
N ALA A 110 15.06 12.86 32.61
CA ALA A 110 14.27 13.46 33.69
C ALA A 110 15.08 13.64 34.97
N GLN A 111 15.85 12.63 35.37
CA GLN A 111 16.71 12.68 36.55
C GLN A 111 17.80 13.74 36.41
N ALA A 112 18.41 13.86 35.23
CA ALA A 112 19.46 14.84 34.97
C ALA A 112 18.94 16.28 34.93
N MET A 113 17.70 16.49 34.44
CA MET A 113 17.11 17.83 34.29
C MET A 113 16.37 18.29 35.56
N PHE A 114 15.74 17.37 36.29
CA PHE A 114 14.75 17.68 37.34
C PHE A 114 14.87 16.85 38.62
N GLU A 115 15.91 16.02 38.75
CA GLU A 115 16.17 15.18 39.93
C GLU A 115 15.04 14.20 40.32
N ALA A 116 14.18 13.83 39.38
CA ALA A 116 13.08 12.88 39.59
C ALA A 116 12.85 11.99 38.35
N ALA A 117 12.18 10.85 38.55
CA ALA A 117 11.78 9.98 37.44
C ALA A 117 10.73 10.66 36.55
N PHE A 118 10.71 10.32 35.26
CA PHE A 118 9.87 10.95 34.24
C PHE A 118 8.37 10.92 34.62
N HIS A 119 7.89 9.77 35.07
CA HIS A 119 6.49 9.61 35.49
C HIS A 119 6.13 10.38 36.77
N GLN A 120 7.09 10.88 37.55
CA GLN A 120 6.86 11.67 38.76
C GLN A 120 6.81 13.19 38.49
N LEU A 121 7.27 13.61 37.31
CA LEU A 121 7.25 15.01 36.90
C LEU A 121 5.83 15.52 36.63
N GLY A 122 5.64 16.84 36.77
CA GLY A 122 4.45 17.51 36.23
C GLY A 122 4.50 17.62 34.71
N ASP A 123 3.35 17.82 34.06
CA ASP A 123 3.23 17.74 32.59
C ASP A 123 4.18 18.68 31.84
N ALA A 124 4.38 19.91 32.32
CA ALA A 124 5.32 20.85 31.71
C ALA A 124 6.76 20.31 31.68
N HIS A 125 7.25 19.73 32.78
CA HIS A 125 8.59 19.15 32.83
C HIS A 125 8.69 17.86 32.01
N ARG A 126 7.61 17.06 31.91
CA ARG A 126 7.56 15.90 31.00
C ARG A 126 7.69 16.34 29.55
N ASP A 127 7.02 17.43 29.17
CA ASP A 127 7.11 17.99 27.83
C ASP A 127 8.52 18.47 27.51
N GLU A 128 9.20 19.12 28.47
CA GLU A 128 10.60 19.54 28.33
C GLU A 128 11.55 18.35 28.10
N VAL A 129 11.35 17.24 28.82
CA VAL A 129 12.12 16.00 28.59
C VAL A 129 11.87 15.46 27.18
N LEU A 130 10.60 15.26 26.80
CA LEU A 130 10.23 14.73 25.48
C LEU A 130 10.74 15.62 24.34
N TYR A 131 10.68 16.94 24.50
CA TYR A 131 11.22 17.90 23.55
C TYR A 131 12.74 17.79 23.41
N THR A 132 13.46 17.59 24.52
CA THR A 132 14.92 17.40 24.49
C THR A 132 15.31 16.12 23.77
N VAL A 133 14.55 15.03 23.95
CA VAL A 133 14.74 13.75 23.25
C VAL A 133 14.44 13.91 21.76
N LYS A 134 13.34 14.59 21.40
CA LYS A 134 12.98 14.94 20.02
C LYS A 134 14.09 15.73 19.31
N LEU A 135 14.79 16.63 20.02
CA LEU A 135 15.91 17.39 19.47
C LEU A 135 17.22 16.58 19.34
N GLY A 136 17.26 15.34 19.84
CA GLY A 136 18.39 14.43 19.66
C GLY A 136 19.60 14.69 20.55
N LYS A 137 19.51 15.60 21.53
CA LYS A 137 20.61 15.90 22.47
C LYS A 137 20.23 15.74 23.96
N PRO A 138 19.46 14.70 24.35
CA PRO A 138 19.14 14.48 25.75
C PRO A 138 20.37 14.03 26.59
N PRO A 139 20.48 14.47 27.86
CA PRO A 139 21.39 13.85 28.81
C PRO A 139 20.96 12.41 29.14
N GLY A 140 21.92 11.53 29.36
CA GLY A 140 21.70 10.12 29.67
C GLY A 140 22.75 9.22 29.00
N GLU A 141 23.08 8.09 29.61
CA GLU A 141 24.02 7.12 29.04
C GLU A 141 23.37 6.34 27.90
N THR A 142 22.07 6.07 28.02
CA THR A 142 21.28 5.36 26.99
C THR A 142 21.46 5.98 25.60
N TRP A 143 21.40 7.30 25.52
CA TRP A 143 21.39 8.05 24.26
C TRP A 143 22.76 8.10 23.57
N GLN A 144 23.84 7.70 24.24
CA GLN A 144 25.18 7.60 23.63
C GLN A 144 25.30 6.42 22.66
N THR A 145 24.40 5.45 22.78
CA THR A 145 24.42 4.17 22.05
C THR A 145 23.11 3.89 21.33
N MET A 146 22.17 4.84 21.31
CA MET A 146 20.89 4.76 20.62
C MET A 146 20.44 6.15 20.17
N PRO A 147 20.13 6.37 18.88
CA PRO A 147 19.63 7.64 18.40
C PRO A 147 18.30 8.05 19.07
N ALA A 148 18.35 9.10 19.90
CA ALA A 148 17.18 9.61 20.61
C ALA A 148 16.06 10.10 19.67
N THR A 149 16.43 10.67 18.52
CA THR A 149 15.48 11.14 17.50
C THR A 149 14.68 9.99 16.89
N CYS A 150 15.34 8.89 16.54
CA CYS A 150 14.69 7.71 15.98
C CYS A 150 13.76 7.05 17.01
N PHE A 151 14.20 6.94 18.28
CA PHE A 151 13.32 6.42 19.34
C PHE A 151 12.07 7.29 19.52
N PHE A 152 12.22 8.61 19.58
CA PHE A 152 11.10 9.53 19.72
C PHE A 152 10.12 9.42 18.54
N GLU A 153 10.65 9.36 17.32
CA GLU A 153 9.85 9.22 16.10
C GLU A 153 9.03 7.92 16.07
N GLU A 154 9.65 6.78 16.39
CA GLU A 154 8.96 5.49 16.43
C GLU A 154 7.89 5.45 17.53
N LEU A 155 8.23 5.93 18.74
CA LEU A 155 7.26 6.03 19.83
C LEU A 155 6.08 6.93 19.45
N LEU A 156 6.34 8.10 18.87
CA LEU A 156 5.30 9.03 18.44
C LEU A 156 4.39 8.40 17.37
N ALA A 157 4.98 7.74 16.37
CA ALA A 157 4.21 7.09 15.33
C ALA A 157 3.34 5.96 15.89
N GLU A 158 3.90 5.10 16.74
CA GLU A 158 3.15 3.99 17.33
C GLU A 158 2.02 4.48 18.25
N VAL A 159 2.28 5.48 19.11
CA VAL A 159 1.25 6.07 19.97
C VAL A 159 0.13 6.69 19.13
N THR A 160 0.48 7.38 18.05
CA THR A 160 -0.47 8.00 17.12
C THR A 160 -1.32 6.94 16.41
N GLU A 161 -0.69 5.92 15.86
CA GLU A 161 -1.38 4.83 15.15
C GLU A 161 -2.29 4.03 16.09
N ALA A 162 -1.80 3.69 17.28
CA ALA A 162 -2.58 2.99 18.29
C ALA A 162 -3.82 3.80 18.68
N TYR A 163 -3.68 5.11 18.94
CA TYR A 163 -4.80 5.96 19.30
C TYR A 163 -5.81 6.14 18.16
N TYR A 164 -5.39 6.56 16.97
CA TYR A 164 -6.32 6.81 15.85
C TYR A 164 -6.86 5.52 15.21
N SER A 165 -6.30 4.35 15.54
CA SER A 165 -6.95 3.07 15.24
C SER A 165 -8.18 2.83 16.11
N HIS A 166 -8.28 3.47 17.28
CA HIS A 166 -9.39 3.25 18.20
C HIS A 166 -10.68 3.92 17.69
N PRO A 167 -11.83 3.22 17.71
CA PRO A 167 -13.07 3.75 17.14
C PRO A 167 -13.54 5.05 17.81
N LEU A 168 -13.30 5.19 19.13
CA LEU A 168 -13.58 6.44 19.85
C LEU A 168 -12.73 7.62 19.39
N ALA A 169 -11.47 7.40 19.00
CA ALA A 169 -10.62 8.47 18.46
C ALA A 169 -11.02 8.85 17.03
N GLN A 170 -11.45 7.87 16.24
CA GLN A 170 -12.01 8.10 14.90
C GLN A 170 -13.32 8.90 14.94
N GLU A 171 -14.16 8.66 15.95
CA GLU A 171 -15.36 9.45 16.20
C GLU A 171 -15.04 10.93 16.46
N GLU A 172 -13.99 11.22 17.24
CA GLU A 172 -13.58 12.60 17.56
C GLU A 172 -13.24 13.44 16.32
N ILE A 173 -12.67 12.80 15.29
CA ILE A 173 -12.29 13.46 14.04
C ILE A 173 -13.40 13.39 12.98
N GLY A 174 -14.58 12.86 13.35
CA GLY A 174 -15.74 12.74 12.46
C GLY A 174 -15.56 11.73 11.33
N TYR A 175 -14.74 10.69 11.53
CA TYR A 175 -14.57 9.63 10.53
C TYR A 175 -15.77 8.68 10.50
N ALA A 176 -16.43 8.58 9.34
CA ALA A 176 -17.59 7.72 9.13
C ALA A 176 -17.29 6.52 8.20
N GLY A 177 -16.05 6.34 7.75
CA GLY A 177 -15.66 5.30 6.78
C GLY A 177 -15.97 3.87 7.22
N MET A 178 -16.10 3.63 8.53
CA MET A 178 -16.51 2.35 9.14
C MET A 178 -17.94 1.92 8.76
N ALA A 179 -18.81 2.84 8.31
CA ALA A 179 -20.16 2.56 7.81
C ALA A 179 -20.10 1.95 6.40
N ASP A 180 -19.45 0.81 6.29
CA ASP A 180 -19.00 0.25 5.03
C ASP A 180 -20.08 -0.54 4.28
N ALA A 181 -21.11 -1.09 4.92
CA ALA A 181 -21.97 -2.13 4.35
C ALA A 181 -22.59 -1.79 2.97
N HIS A 182 -23.03 -0.55 2.78
CA HIS A 182 -23.71 -0.12 1.54
C HIS A 182 -22.77 0.53 0.51
N GLY A 183 -21.53 0.82 0.87
CA GLY A 183 -20.65 1.64 0.04
C GLY A 183 -21.01 3.12 0.06
N TRP A 184 -20.34 3.89 -0.80
CA TRP A 184 -20.48 5.34 -0.90
C TRP A 184 -20.88 5.77 -2.31
N HIS A 185 -21.89 6.63 -2.39
CA HIS A 185 -22.40 7.28 -3.58
C HIS A 185 -22.13 8.80 -3.54
N ALA A 186 -22.27 9.42 -2.37
CA ALA A 186 -21.95 10.82 -2.10
C ALA A 186 -20.45 10.99 -1.82
N ILE A 187 -19.62 10.88 -2.87
CA ILE A 187 -18.15 10.98 -2.78
C ILE A 187 -17.59 12.32 -3.26
N ARG A 188 -18.45 13.26 -3.63
CA ARG A 188 -18.07 14.60 -4.08
C ARG A 188 -17.90 15.56 -2.92
N LEU A 189 -17.24 16.69 -3.16
CA LEU A 189 -17.08 17.78 -2.19
C LEU A 189 -18.42 18.19 -1.61
N ASN A 190 -18.48 18.44 -0.30
CA ASN A 190 -19.65 18.97 0.40
C ASN A 190 -20.92 18.10 0.32
N HIS A 191 -20.77 16.83 -0.05
CA HIS A 191 -21.90 15.91 -0.16
C HIS A 191 -21.81 14.81 0.90
N LEU A 192 -22.93 14.60 1.59
CA LEU A 192 -23.09 13.57 2.60
C LEU A 192 -24.14 12.56 2.15
N GLU A 193 -23.95 11.32 2.57
CA GLU A 193 -24.99 10.32 2.57
C GLU A 193 -26.10 10.70 3.55
N SER A 194 -27.31 10.18 3.33
CA SER A 194 -28.43 10.44 4.25
C SER A 194 -28.22 9.84 5.65
N TRP A 195 -27.28 8.91 5.79
CA TRP A 195 -26.90 8.28 7.06
C TRP A 195 -25.58 8.82 7.63
N GLU A 196 -24.97 9.85 7.05
CA GLU A 196 -23.80 10.47 7.68
C GLU A 196 -24.22 11.48 8.75
N PRO A 197 -23.49 11.54 9.88
CA PRO A 197 -23.75 12.56 10.89
C PRO A 197 -23.46 13.96 10.32
N ARG A 198 -24.40 14.88 10.50
CA ARG A 198 -24.27 16.30 10.16
C ARG A 198 -23.77 17.11 11.35
N ARG A 199 -23.12 18.24 11.09
CA ARG A 199 -22.71 19.17 12.16
C ARG A 199 -23.95 19.78 12.81
N CYS A 200 -23.92 19.96 14.13
CA CYS A 200 -25.07 20.45 14.91
C CYS A 200 -25.62 21.81 14.44
N GLU A 201 -24.83 22.63 13.74
CA GLU A 201 -25.25 23.93 13.21
C GLU A 201 -26.17 23.83 11.98
N GLU A 202 -26.12 22.73 11.22
CA GLU A 202 -26.97 22.50 10.04
C GLU A 202 -28.41 22.08 10.39
N ASN A 203 -28.70 21.82 11.67
CA ASN A 203 -30.01 21.40 12.14
C ASN A 203 -30.97 22.57 12.48
N GLN A 204 -30.60 23.82 12.17
CA GLN A 204 -31.43 24.99 12.54
C GLN A 204 -32.23 25.65 11.41
N ASP A 205 -32.04 25.27 10.13
CA ASP A 205 -32.71 25.93 9.01
C ASP A 205 -33.42 24.95 8.05
N GLU A 206 -34.48 24.29 8.50
CA GLU A 206 -35.57 23.91 7.59
C GLU A 206 -36.93 24.17 8.27
N PRO A 207 -37.65 25.24 7.91
CA PRO A 207 -39.07 25.33 8.22
C PRO A 207 -39.86 24.47 7.24
N ASP A 208 -40.57 23.50 7.82
CA ASP A 208 -41.66 22.73 7.22
C ASP A 208 -42.55 23.65 6.37
N SER A 209 -42.50 23.52 5.03
CA SER A 209 -43.44 24.21 4.14
C SER A 209 -44.15 23.23 3.23
N GLN A 210 -45.24 22.69 3.76
CA GLN A 210 -46.31 22.12 2.95
C GLN A 210 -47.03 23.21 2.15
N SER A 211 -47.21 22.95 0.86
CA SER A 211 -48.23 23.48 -0.05
C SER A 211 -48.22 24.98 -0.39
N ASN A 212 -48.01 25.30 -1.67
CA ASN A 212 -49.15 25.68 -2.53
C ASN A 212 -48.81 25.61 -4.02
N ASP A 213 -49.82 25.11 -4.72
CA ASP A 213 -49.95 24.83 -6.14
C ASP A 213 -50.16 26.13 -6.94
N VAL A 214 -49.42 26.35 -8.04
CA VAL A 214 -49.87 27.22 -9.15
C VAL A 214 -49.39 26.63 -10.49
N ARG A 215 -50.38 26.24 -11.29
CA ARG A 215 -50.29 25.77 -12.68
C ARG A 215 -49.91 26.87 -13.67
N SER A 216 -49.22 26.48 -14.75
CA SER A 216 -49.56 26.72 -16.17
C SER A 216 -48.40 26.21 -17.04
N ASP A 217 -48.53 25.75 -18.28
CA ASP A 217 -49.54 25.06 -19.07
C ASP A 217 -48.75 24.51 -20.28
N HIS A 218 -49.09 23.28 -20.70
CA HIS A 218 -48.95 22.64 -22.03
C HIS A 218 -47.76 22.96 -22.96
N VAL A 219 -47.07 21.97 -23.56
CA VAL A 219 -47.57 21.21 -24.73
C VAL A 219 -47.06 19.76 -24.73
N ALA A 220 -47.99 18.82 -24.91
CA ALA A 220 -47.74 17.41 -25.16
C ALA A 220 -47.60 17.13 -26.67
N ALA A 221 -46.69 16.22 -27.02
CA ALA A 221 -46.84 15.37 -28.21
C ALA A 221 -46.32 13.96 -27.88
N SER A 222 -47.15 13.00 -28.24
CA SER A 222 -47.22 11.61 -27.82
C SER A 222 -46.17 10.67 -28.43
N SER A 223 -45.75 9.66 -27.67
CA SER A 223 -45.54 8.31 -28.21
C SER A 223 -45.72 7.24 -27.13
N SER A 224 -46.72 6.39 -27.40
CA SER A 224 -47.12 5.11 -26.81
C SER A 224 -46.20 4.42 -25.80
N SER A 225 -46.80 4.11 -24.64
CA SER A 225 -46.32 3.17 -23.63
C SER A 225 -46.30 1.73 -24.14
N SER A 226 -45.13 1.12 -24.14
CA SER A 226 -44.98 -0.33 -23.99
C SER A 226 -44.38 -0.60 -22.61
N THR A 227 -45.15 -1.24 -21.74
CA THR A 227 -44.74 -1.75 -20.43
C THR A 227 -43.50 -2.63 -20.56
N ILE A 228 -42.36 -2.14 -20.07
CA ILE A 228 -41.18 -2.98 -19.83
C ILE A 228 -41.39 -3.67 -18.48
N SER A 229 -41.60 -4.97 -18.58
CA SER A 229 -41.55 -5.96 -17.50
C SER A 229 -40.36 -5.73 -16.58
N SER A 230 -40.62 -5.79 -15.27
CA SER A 230 -39.63 -5.89 -14.20
C SER A 230 -38.46 -6.81 -14.57
N SER A 231 -37.24 -6.28 -14.48
CA SER A 231 -36.00 -7.03 -14.51
C SER A 231 -36.02 -8.09 -13.39
N PRO A 232 -35.64 -9.35 -13.66
CA PRO A 232 -35.65 -10.37 -12.63
C PRO A 232 -34.57 -10.06 -11.58
N SER A 233 -34.96 -10.11 -10.30
CA SER A 233 -34.03 -10.12 -9.18
C SER A 233 -33.07 -11.30 -9.35
N ILE A 234 -31.81 -11.02 -9.63
CA ILE A 234 -30.77 -12.04 -9.60
C ILE A 234 -30.55 -12.40 -8.13
N ALA A 235 -30.83 -13.64 -7.78
CA ALA A 235 -30.61 -14.16 -6.43
C ALA A 235 -29.14 -13.99 -6.02
N PRO A 236 -28.84 -13.59 -4.78
CA PRO A 236 -27.50 -13.70 -4.24
C PRO A 236 -27.21 -15.18 -3.96
N ASN A 237 -25.94 -15.57 -4.07
CA ASN A 237 -25.38 -16.90 -3.79
C ASN A 237 -25.61 -17.98 -4.85
N SER A 238 -24.75 -17.98 -5.88
CA SER A 238 -23.93 -19.18 -6.07
C SER A 238 -22.59 -18.92 -5.38
N GLN A 239 -22.37 -19.52 -4.21
CA GLN A 239 -21.01 -19.68 -3.71
C GLN A 239 -20.19 -20.35 -4.82
N PRO A 240 -19.02 -19.83 -5.22
CA PRO A 240 -18.14 -20.62 -6.07
C PRO A 240 -17.90 -21.93 -5.34
N GLN A 241 -18.19 -23.06 -5.98
CA GLN A 241 -17.75 -24.34 -5.46
C GLN A 241 -16.24 -24.24 -5.23
N PRO A 242 -15.70 -24.79 -4.13
CA PRO A 242 -14.26 -24.82 -3.93
C PRO A 242 -13.65 -25.45 -5.19
N LEU A 243 -12.93 -24.64 -5.97
CA LEU A 243 -12.16 -25.13 -7.10
C LEU A 243 -11.28 -26.24 -6.54
N GLN A 244 -11.51 -27.49 -6.97
CA GLN A 244 -10.65 -28.59 -6.57
C GLN A 244 -9.23 -28.24 -7.04
N THR A 245 -8.37 -27.89 -6.10
CA THR A 245 -6.96 -27.74 -6.38
C THR A 245 -6.42 -29.11 -6.75
N ARG A 246 -5.77 -29.20 -7.91
CA ARG A 246 -5.00 -30.37 -8.25
C ARG A 246 -3.86 -30.46 -7.23
N VAL A 247 -3.63 -31.64 -6.69
CA VAL A 247 -2.51 -31.90 -5.78
C VAL A 247 -1.47 -32.69 -6.56
N PHE A 248 -0.30 -32.12 -6.76
CA PHE A 248 0.86 -32.82 -7.30
C PHE A 248 1.62 -33.50 -6.17
N SER A 249 2.27 -34.61 -6.49
CA SER A 249 3.14 -35.28 -5.52
C SER A 249 4.42 -34.45 -5.35
N SER A 250 4.79 -34.12 -4.11
CA SER A 250 6.08 -33.50 -3.78
C SER A 250 7.29 -34.38 -4.15
N ARG A 251 7.05 -35.60 -4.63
CA ARG A 251 8.10 -36.54 -5.09
C ARG A 251 8.27 -36.60 -6.60
N GLU A 252 7.33 -36.05 -7.38
CA GLU A 252 7.38 -36.07 -8.83
C GLU A 252 7.75 -34.69 -9.39
N PRO A 253 8.59 -34.63 -10.44
CA PRO A 253 8.95 -33.37 -11.06
C PRO A 253 7.77 -32.74 -11.79
N VAL A 254 7.51 -31.47 -11.49
CA VAL A 254 6.59 -30.61 -12.23
C VAL A 254 7.33 -29.81 -13.28
N ASP A 255 6.61 -29.30 -14.28
CA ASP A 255 7.20 -28.51 -15.36
C ASP A 255 7.68 -27.15 -14.84
N ALA A 256 6.94 -26.52 -13.94
CA ALA A 256 7.30 -25.23 -13.36
C ALA A 256 6.94 -25.10 -11.88
N VAL A 257 7.86 -24.52 -11.10
CA VAL A 257 7.55 -23.96 -9.77
C VAL A 257 7.55 -22.43 -9.87
N VAL A 258 6.49 -21.80 -9.37
CA VAL A 258 6.36 -20.34 -9.29
C VAL A 258 6.46 -19.93 -7.81
N ILE A 259 7.40 -19.06 -7.47
CA ILE A 259 7.64 -18.61 -6.10
C ILE A 259 7.10 -17.20 -5.94
N GLY A 260 6.06 -17.04 -5.12
CA GLY A 260 5.31 -15.81 -4.93
C GLY A 260 4.15 -15.68 -5.93
N THR A 261 2.98 -15.27 -5.44
CA THR A 261 1.73 -15.17 -6.23
C THR A 261 1.24 -13.74 -6.43
N GLY A 262 2.17 -12.79 -6.36
CA GLY A 262 1.93 -11.37 -6.62
C GLY A 262 1.74 -11.05 -8.10
N ALA A 263 1.88 -9.76 -8.44
CA ALA A 263 1.71 -9.21 -9.78
C ALA A 263 2.59 -9.89 -10.86
N GLY A 264 3.70 -10.49 -10.45
CA GLY A 264 4.58 -11.27 -11.32
C GLY A 264 4.15 -12.73 -11.46
N GLY A 265 4.05 -13.44 -10.33
CA GLY A 265 3.89 -14.89 -10.34
C GLY A 265 2.49 -15.36 -10.77
N ALA A 266 1.42 -14.66 -10.41
CA ALA A 266 0.07 -15.12 -10.76
C ALA A 266 -0.21 -15.09 -12.27
N PRO A 267 0.16 -14.04 -13.04
CA PRO A 267 0.06 -14.08 -14.50
C PRO A 267 0.86 -15.22 -15.15
N ILE A 268 2.10 -15.47 -14.68
CA ILE A 268 2.92 -16.61 -15.13
C ILE A 268 2.21 -17.93 -14.85
N MET A 269 1.78 -18.12 -13.60
CA MET A 269 1.10 -19.34 -13.15
C MET A 269 -0.12 -19.63 -14.03
N ALA A 270 -0.94 -18.62 -14.32
CA ALA A 270 -2.11 -18.75 -15.19
C ALA A 270 -1.72 -19.11 -16.63
N ARG A 271 -0.75 -18.41 -17.21
CA ARG A 271 -0.33 -18.60 -18.61
C ARG A 271 0.27 -19.99 -18.84
N LEU A 272 1.11 -20.46 -17.90
CA LEU A 272 1.72 -21.80 -17.98
C LEU A 272 0.68 -22.92 -17.79
N ALA A 273 -0.26 -22.75 -16.84
CA ALA A 273 -1.33 -23.72 -16.63
C ALA A 273 -2.28 -23.80 -17.85
N GLN A 274 -2.58 -22.66 -18.47
CA GLN A 274 -3.36 -22.59 -19.71
C GLN A 274 -2.70 -23.35 -20.88
N ALA A 275 -1.36 -23.39 -20.91
CA ALA A 275 -0.61 -24.17 -21.88
C ALA A 275 -0.57 -25.69 -21.55
N GLY A 276 -1.19 -26.10 -20.44
CA GLY A 276 -1.30 -27.51 -20.04
C GLY A 276 -0.10 -28.03 -19.24
N LEU A 277 0.79 -27.16 -18.78
CA LEU A 277 1.93 -27.55 -17.94
C LEU A 277 1.50 -27.88 -16.51
N SER A 278 2.27 -28.76 -15.85
CA SER A 278 2.17 -28.96 -14.40
C SER A 278 2.86 -27.83 -13.66
N VAL A 279 2.08 -27.03 -12.93
CA VAL A 279 2.54 -25.82 -12.25
C VAL A 279 2.20 -25.89 -10.77
N VAL A 280 3.21 -25.70 -9.92
CA VAL A 280 3.06 -25.55 -8.46
C VAL A 280 3.47 -24.13 -8.07
N ALA A 281 2.58 -23.40 -7.42
CA ALA A 281 2.89 -22.09 -6.85
C ALA A 281 3.11 -22.19 -5.34
N LEU A 282 4.22 -21.62 -4.86
CA LEU A 282 4.57 -21.52 -3.44
C LEU A 282 4.43 -20.07 -2.99
N GLU A 283 3.58 -19.81 -2.00
CA GLU A 283 3.33 -18.48 -1.45
C GLU A 283 3.62 -18.47 0.05
N ALA A 284 4.48 -17.55 0.50
CA ALA A 284 4.88 -17.46 1.90
C ALA A 284 3.72 -17.10 2.82
N GLY A 285 2.80 -16.25 2.37
CA GLY A 285 1.67 -15.82 3.17
C GLY A 285 0.40 -16.65 2.99
N LYS A 286 -0.62 -16.27 3.76
CA LYS A 286 -1.92 -16.94 3.79
C LYS A 286 -2.81 -16.59 2.60
N GLN A 287 -3.72 -17.50 2.24
CA GLN A 287 -4.84 -17.20 1.36
C GLN A 287 -5.99 -16.57 2.16
N TRP A 288 -6.40 -15.37 1.77
CA TRP A 288 -7.51 -14.64 2.40
C TRP A 288 -8.80 -14.75 1.59
N SER A 289 -9.94 -14.62 2.26
CA SER A 289 -11.26 -14.45 1.67
C SER A 289 -11.71 -13.00 1.88
N PRO A 290 -11.81 -12.17 0.83
CA PRO A 290 -12.17 -10.76 0.99
C PRO A 290 -13.46 -10.51 1.76
N ALA A 291 -14.47 -11.36 1.57
CA ALA A 291 -15.78 -11.20 2.21
C ALA A 291 -15.80 -11.58 3.72
N ARG A 292 -14.81 -12.36 4.18
CA ARG A 292 -14.76 -12.86 5.57
C ARG A 292 -13.62 -12.25 6.37
N ASP A 293 -12.47 -12.08 5.74
CA ASP A 293 -11.22 -11.72 6.41
C ASP A 293 -10.92 -10.22 6.35
N PHE A 294 -11.49 -9.47 5.39
CA PHE A 294 -11.21 -8.04 5.26
C PHE A 294 -12.29 -7.22 5.97
N ALA A 295 -11.82 -6.26 6.76
CA ALA A 295 -12.61 -5.29 7.49
C ALA A 295 -12.19 -3.89 7.06
N THR A 296 -13.13 -2.93 7.10
CA THR A 296 -12.85 -1.51 6.89
C THR A 296 -12.24 -0.91 8.16
N ASP A 297 -11.06 -1.42 8.51
CA ASP A 297 -10.32 -1.09 9.72
C ASP A 297 -8.80 -1.24 9.49
N GLU A 298 -8.04 -0.14 9.50
CA GLU A 298 -6.65 -0.12 8.99
C GLU A 298 -5.75 -1.08 9.77
N ARG A 299 -5.91 -1.10 11.09
CA ARG A 299 -5.07 -1.90 11.99
C ARG A 299 -5.33 -3.40 11.83
N SER A 300 -6.57 -3.83 11.61
CA SER A 300 -6.90 -5.25 11.37
C SER A 300 -6.32 -5.81 10.05
N GLN A 301 -5.97 -4.92 9.12
CA GLN A 301 -5.46 -5.28 7.80
C GLN A 301 -3.93 -5.32 7.75
N SER A 302 -3.25 -5.09 8.89
CA SER A 302 -1.80 -5.22 9.01
C SER A 302 -1.27 -6.58 8.53
N LYS A 303 -2.11 -7.62 8.62
CA LYS A 303 -1.88 -8.99 8.12
C LYS A 303 -1.69 -9.12 6.61
N LEU A 304 -2.02 -8.08 5.83
CA LEU A 304 -1.79 -8.06 4.37
C LEU A 304 -0.36 -7.65 4.02
N PHE A 305 0.37 -7.09 4.98
CA PHE A 305 1.71 -6.57 4.79
C PHE A 305 2.77 -7.58 5.20
N TRP A 306 3.91 -7.53 4.53
CA TRP A 306 5.04 -8.35 4.91
C TRP A 306 5.77 -7.72 6.10
N ASN A 307 5.44 -8.19 7.31
CA ASN A 307 5.92 -7.61 8.56
C ASN A 307 7.14 -8.31 9.18
N ASP A 308 7.80 -9.24 8.48
CA ASP A 308 9.16 -9.63 8.86
C ASP A 308 10.09 -8.42 8.82
N GLU A 309 10.90 -8.26 9.87
CA GLU A 309 11.77 -7.11 10.05
C GLU A 309 12.86 -7.03 8.98
N ARG A 310 13.04 -5.82 8.45
CA ARG A 310 14.10 -5.42 7.52
C ARG A 310 14.91 -4.28 8.13
N LEU A 311 16.22 -4.29 7.90
CA LEU A 311 17.09 -3.22 8.38
C LEU A 311 17.18 -2.14 7.31
N SER A 312 16.75 -0.93 7.63
CA SER A 312 16.85 0.22 6.72
C SER A 312 18.03 1.10 7.09
N ALA A 313 18.95 1.24 6.15
CA ALA A 313 20.19 1.98 6.24
C ALA A 313 20.30 3.02 5.10
N GLY A 314 21.40 3.78 5.09
CA GLY A 314 21.59 4.92 4.20
C GLY A 314 21.09 6.23 4.80
N ASP A 315 21.19 7.31 4.04
CA ASP A 315 20.85 8.65 4.51
C ASP A 315 19.36 8.97 4.36
N ASP A 316 18.64 8.21 3.52
CA ASP A 316 17.21 8.39 3.24
C ASP A 316 16.43 7.08 3.51
N PRO A 317 16.50 6.48 4.72
CA PRO A 317 15.94 5.15 4.99
C PRO A 317 14.47 4.99 4.55
N VAL A 318 14.14 3.82 4.02
CA VAL A 318 12.82 3.49 3.47
C VAL A 318 12.03 2.67 4.47
N ALA A 319 10.79 3.09 4.75
CA ALA A 319 9.86 2.29 5.53
C ALA A 319 9.33 1.09 4.72
N PHE A 320 9.30 -0.09 5.34
CA PHE A 320 8.73 -1.32 4.78
C PHE A 320 7.42 -1.70 5.51
N GLY A 321 6.90 -2.92 5.26
CA GLY A 321 5.61 -3.37 5.80
C GLY A 321 4.44 -2.64 5.14
N ASN A 322 3.69 -1.87 5.94
CA ASN A 322 2.37 -1.28 5.64
C ASN A 322 2.21 -0.57 4.29
N ASN A 323 3.30 -0.12 3.66
CA ASN A 323 3.23 0.72 2.46
C ASN A 323 3.90 0.11 1.22
N ASN A 324 4.83 -0.85 1.37
CA ASN A 324 5.74 -1.23 0.28
C ASN A 324 5.91 -2.75 0.06
N SER A 325 5.41 -3.60 0.97
CA SER A 325 5.58 -5.06 0.86
C SER A 325 4.30 -5.78 1.28
N GLY A 326 3.71 -6.61 0.41
CA GLY A 326 2.57 -7.46 0.75
C GLY A 326 2.96 -8.92 0.95
N THR A 327 2.23 -9.61 1.82
CA THR A 327 2.34 -11.06 2.02
C THR A 327 0.97 -11.72 1.92
N GLY A 328 0.92 -12.92 1.33
CA GLY A 328 -0.32 -13.65 1.11
C GLY A 328 -0.61 -13.87 -0.37
N VAL A 329 -1.56 -14.77 -0.64
CA VAL A 329 -1.98 -15.06 -2.01
C VAL A 329 -2.50 -13.77 -2.63
N GLY A 330 -1.81 -13.25 -3.63
CA GLY A 330 -2.05 -11.90 -4.16
C GLY A 330 -0.86 -10.93 -4.07
N GLY A 331 0.08 -11.18 -3.16
CA GLY A 331 1.22 -10.30 -2.85
C GLY A 331 0.79 -8.85 -2.57
N SER A 332 1.63 -7.89 -2.95
CA SER A 332 1.33 -6.45 -2.78
C SER A 332 0.07 -5.97 -3.51
N THR A 333 -0.50 -6.74 -4.45
CA THR A 333 -1.77 -6.34 -5.09
C THR A 333 -2.96 -6.42 -4.13
N LEU A 334 -2.83 -7.12 -2.99
CA LEU A 334 -3.84 -7.13 -1.93
C LEU A 334 -4.10 -5.71 -1.39
N HIS A 335 -3.05 -4.88 -1.27
CA HIS A 335 -3.09 -3.57 -0.64
C HIS A 335 -2.60 -2.40 -1.52
N TYR A 336 -2.34 -2.61 -2.82
CA TYR A 336 -2.06 -1.50 -3.72
C TYR A 336 -3.30 -0.62 -4.02
N THR A 337 -3.09 0.60 -4.52
CA THR A 337 -4.16 1.55 -4.88
C THR A 337 -4.83 1.26 -6.23
N ALA A 338 -4.38 0.23 -6.95
CA ALA A 338 -4.87 -0.14 -8.28
C ALA A 338 -4.70 0.96 -9.35
N TYR A 339 -3.68 1.81 -9.27
CA TYR A 339 -3.25 2.63 -10.41
C TYR A 339 -2.57 1.78 -11.47
N THR A 340 -2.96 1.99 -12.72
CA THR A 340 -2.40 1.26 -13.87
C THR A 340 -2.12 2.18 -15.07
N PRO A 341 -1.27 3.22 -14.93
CA PRO A 341 -0.74 3.91 -16.09
C PRO A 341 0.12 2.96 -16.95
N ARG A 342 0.23 3.25 -18.24
CA ARG A 342 1.23 2.62 -19.11
C ARG A 342 2.49 3.49 -19.08
N VAL A 343 3.66 2.87 -19.11
CA VAL A 343 4.94 3.56 -19.36
C VAL A 343 4.88 4.29 -20.70
N GLN A 344 5.56 5.44 -20.83
CA GLN A 344 5.73 6.10 -22.12
C GLN A 344 6.98 5.57 -22.86
N PRO A 345 7.01 5.52 -24.21
CA PRO A 345 8.09 4.87 -24.96
C PRO A 345 9.51 5.40 -24.70
N ASP A 346 9.63 6.63 -24.24
CA ASP A 346 10.82 7.34 -23.82
C ASP A 346 11.29 7.01 -22.39
N ASP A 347 10.44 6.56 -21.46
CA ASP A 347 10.92 6.00 -20.17
C ASP A 347 11.87 4.81 -20.38
N LEU A 348 11.70 4.07 -21.49
CA LEU A 348 12.52 2.91 -21.84
C LEU A 348 13.92 3.29 -22.37
N ARG A 349 14.19 4.60 -22.55
CA ARG A 349 15.38 5.13 -23.23
C ARG A 349 16.09 6.21 -22.41
N LEU A 350 16.05 6.09 -21.08
CA LEU A 350 16.58 7.08 -20.14
C LEU A 350 18.07 7.41 -20.38
N TYR A 351 18.91 6.39 -20.63
CA TYR A 351 20.33 6.61 -20.92
C TYR A 351 20.55 7.24 -22.30
N THR A 352 19.85 6.75 -23.31
CA THR A 352 19.91 7.35 -24.65
C THR A 352 19.49 8.84 -24.65
N GLU A 353 18.51 9.22 -23.81
CA GLU A 353 17.97 10.57 -23.75
C GLU A 353 18.81 11.52 -22.87
N PHE A 354 19.23 11.06 -21.69
CA PHE A 354 19.87 11.92 -20.68
C PHE A 354 21.34 11.62 -20.40
N GLY A 355 21.88 10.50 -20.93
CA GLY A 355 23.26 10.06 -20.66
C GLY A 355 23.49 9.48 -19.25
N VAL A 356 22.43 9.26 -18.48
CA VAL A 356 22.45 8.70 -17.12
C VAL A 356 21.42 7.58 -16.96
N GLY A 357 21.57 6.75 -15.93
CA GLY A 357 20.71 5.59 -15.74
C GLY A 357 20.98 4.49 -16.76
N CYS A 358 19.95 3.77 -17.17
CA CYS A 358 20.04 2.64 -18.10
C CYS A 358 18.85 2.65 -19.07
N ASP A 359 19.11 2.21 -20.30
CA ASP A 359 18.04 1.89 -21.25
C ASP A 359 17.48 0.49 -20.96
N TRP A 360 16.19 0.32 -21.22
CA TRP A 360 15.58 -1.00 -21.16
C TRP A 360 16.03 -1.83 -22.36
N PRO A 361 16.32 -3.13 -22.21
CA PRO A 361 16.62 -4.02 -23.33
C PRO A 361 15.33 -4.46 -24.06
N LEU A 362 14.32 -3.58 -24.08
CA LEU A 362 12.97 -3.78 -24.59
C LEU A 362 12.47 -2.48 -25.22
N GLN A 363 11.55 -2.59 -26.17
CA GLN A 363 10.83 -1.46 -26.76
C GLN A 363 9.38 -1.46 -26.30
N TYR A 364 8.71 -0.31 -26.43
CA TYR A 364 7.29 -0.18 -26.06
C TYR A 364 6.40 -1.20 -26.80
N SER A 365 6.72 -1.49 -28.06
CA SER A 365 6.00 -2.47 -28.89
C SER A 365 6.09 -3.90 -28.35
N ASP A 366 7.10 -4.21 -27.54
CA ASP A 366 7.23 -5.52 -26.88
C ASP A 366 6.25 -5.66 -25.69
N LEU A 367 5.79 -4.54 -25.12
CA LEU A 367 4.92 -4.49 -23.94
C LEU A 367 3.47 -4.16 -24.30
N GLU A 368 3.24 -3.37 -25.36
CA GLU A 368 1.93 -2.89 -25.79
C GLU A 368 0.87 -4.00 -25.90
N PRO A 369 1.14 -5.18 -26.52
CA PRO A 369 0.15 -6.25 -26.61
C PRO A 369 -0.29 -6.78 -25.25
N TYR A 370 0.64 -6.84 -24.29
CA TYR A 370 0.38 -7.31 -22.94
C TYR A 370 -0.39 -6.28 -22.10
N TYR A 371 -0.11 -4.98 -22.27
CA TYR A 371 -0.96 -3.93 -21.70
C TYR A 371 -2.39 -4.03 -22.19
N ASP A 372 -2.56 -4.20 -23.50
CA ASP A 372 -3.84 -4.37 -24.16
C ASP A 372 -4.62 -5.60 -23.66
N GLU A 373 -3.91 -6.68 -23.35
CA GLU A 373 -4.50 -7.89 -22.77
C GLU A 373 -4.90 -7.68 -21.31
N LEU A 374 -3.99 -7.16 -20.49
CA LEU A 374 -4.21 -6.90 -19.06
C LEU A 374 -5.36 -5.93 -18.82
N GLU A 375 -5.41 -4.84 -19.59
CA GLU A 375 -6.46 -3.84 -19.45
C GLU A 375 -7.86 -4.45 -19.62
N ARG A 376 -7.99 -5.40 -20.55
CA ARG A 376 -9.23 -6.14 -20.79
C ARG A 376 -9.46 -7.23 -19.77
N PHE A 377 -8.45 -8.05 -19.48
CA PHE A 377 -8.62 -9.16 -18.58
C PHE A 377 -9.02 -8.66 -17.19
N LEU A 378 -8.34 -7.63 -16.67
CA LEU A 378 -8.59 -7.07 -15.34
C LEU A 378 -9.84 -6.19 -15.26
N GLY A 379 -10.42 -5.78 -16.41
CA GLY A 379 -11.56 -4.86 -16.45
C GLY A 379 -11.18 -3.44 -16.04
N ILE A 380 -10.05 -2.93 -16.53
CA ILE A 380 -9.55 -1.60 -16.14
C ILE A 380 -10.58 -0.51 -16.47
N SER A 381 -10.91 0.30 -15.48
CA SER A 381 -11.76 1.48 -15.63
C SER A 381 -10.90 2.66 -16.04
N GLY A 382 -11.22 3.33 -17.15
CA GLY A 382 -10.41 4.43 -17.63
C GLY A 382 -11.11 5.30 -18.70
N PRO A 383 -10.54 6.47 -19.01
CA PRO A 383 -11.19 7.47 -19.85
C PRO A 383 -11.10 7.12 -21.34
N SER A 384 -12.05 7.61 -22.12
CA SER A 384 -12.02 7.55 -23.58
C SER A 384 -12.12 8.99 -24.12
N ALA A 385 -11.07 9.64 -24.63
CA ALA A 385 -9.67 9.22 -24.86
C ALA A 385 -8.73 9.49 -23.66
N TYR A 386 -7.51 8.91 -23.69
CA TYR A 386 -6.43 9.20 -22.73
C TYR A 386 -5.46 10.25 -23.30
N PRO A 387 -5.10 11.33 -22.57
CA PRO A 387 -4.38 12.47 -23.18
C PRO A 387 -2.89 12.27 -23.46
N TRP A 388 -2.24 11.26 -22.87
CA TRP A 388 -0.79 11.07 -22.93
C TRP A 388 -0.39 9.72 -23.52
N GLY A 389 0.87 9.65 -23.97
CA GLY A 389 1.46 8.46 -24.57
C GLY A 389 0.82 8.03 -25.88
N PRO A 390 1.20 6.84 -26.40
CA PRO A 390 0.62 6.27 -27.60
C PRO A 390 -0.89 6.05 -27.48
N ALA A 391 -1.62 6.28 -28.57
CA ALA A 391 -3.04 5.99 -28.63
C ALA A 391 -3.27 4.49 -28.37
N ARG A 392 -4.20 4.18 -27.46
CA ARG A 392 -4.57 2.79 -27.20
C ARG A 392 -5.25 2.21 -28.44
N ARG A 393 -4.87 0.99 -28.81
CA ARG A 393 -5.50 0.25 -29.91
C ARG A 393 -6.99 0.03 -29.67
N ARG A 394 -7.39 -0.01 -28.39
CA ARG A 394 -8.73 -0.35 -27.93
C ARG A 394 -9.05 0.52 -26.72
N ALA A 395 -10.30 1.01 -26.64
CA ALA A 395 -10.76 1.74 -25.46
C ALA A 395 -10.74 0.82 -24.22
N TYR A 396 -10.67 1.44 -23.05
CA TYR A 396 -10.84 0.75 -21.77
C TYR A 396 -12.18 -0.02 -21.74
N PRO A 397 -12.23 -1.21 -21.13
CA PRO A 397 -13.45 -2.01 -21.06
C PRO A 397 -14.56 -1.36 -20.23
N LEU A 398 -14.20 -0.51 -19.26
CA LEU A 398 -15.12 0.19 -18.37
C LEU A 398 -14.83 1.69 -18.36
N ALA A 399 -15.87 2.50 -18.13
CA ALA A 399 -15.74 3.95 -17.94
C ALA A 399 -14.93 4.27 -16.66
N PRO A 400 -14.38 5.49 -16.51
CA PRO A 400 -13.68 5.88 -15.28
C PRO A 400 -14.55 5.73 -14.03
N LEU A 401 -13.91 5.50 -12.90
CA LEU A 401 -14.56 5.67 -11.60
C LEU A 401 -14.89 7.16 -11.37
N PRO A 402 -15.92 7.48 -10.58
CA PRO A 402 -16.24 8.86 -10.27
C PRO A 402 -15.10 9.52 -9.46
N LEU A 403 -14.84 10.80 -9.71
CA LEU A 403 -13.82 11.56 -8.99
C LEU A 403 -14.26 11.85 -7.56
N ASN A 404 -13.41 11.53 -6.58
CA ASN A 404 -13.63 11.91 -5.18
C ASN A 404 -13.28 13.39 -4.93
N GLY A 405 -13.46 13.85 -3.69
CA GLY A 405 -13.18 15.25 -3.31
C GLY A 405 -11.75 15.69 -3.62
N ALA A 406 -10.74 14.89 -3.24
CA ALA A 406 -9.33 15.20 -3.51
C ALA A 406 -9.03 15.34 -5.01
N ALA A 407 -9.59 14.46 -5.83
CA ALA A 407 -9.47 14.53 -7.28
C ALA A 407 -10.14 15.79 -7.88
N GLN A 408 -11.28 16.23 -7.33
CA GLN A 408 -11.96 17.45 -7.79
C GLN A 408 -11.14 18.71 -7.47
N LEU A 409 -10.57 18.80 -6.26
CA LEU A 409 -9.72 19.92 -5.86
C LEU A 409 -8.44 19.99 -6.72
N MET A 410 -7.78 18.85 -6.95
CA MET A 410 -6.61 18.80 -7.83
C MET A 410 -6.97 19.24 -9.26
N GLN A 411 -8.12 18.79 -9.77
CA GLN A 411 -8.61 19.19 -11.09
C GLN A 411 -8.85 20.71 -11.18
N MET A 412 -9.42 21.32 -10.14
CA MET A 412 -9.65 22.77 -10.07
C MET A 412 -8.33 23.55 -10.10
N GLY A 413 -7.37 23.20 -9.24
CA GLY A 413 -6.06 23.86 -9.19
C GLY A 413 -5.27 23.71 -10.50
N CYS A 414 -5.26 22.50 -11.08
CA CYS A 414 -4.61 22.26 -12.37
C CYS A 414 -5.25 23.07 -13.51
N ALA A 415 -6.57 23.21 -13.52
CA ALA A 415 -7.28 23.95 -14.57
C ALA A 415 -6.89 25.44 -14.60
N THR A 416 -6.71 26.07 -13.43
CA THR A 416 -6.26 27.47 -13.32
C THR A 416 -4.85 27.67 -13.87
N LEU A 417 -3.98 26.67 -13.68
CA LEU A 417 -2.59 26.69 -14.16
C LEU A 417 -2.43 26.19 -15.61
N GLY A 418 -3.52 25.76 -16.26
CA GLY A 418 -3.46 25.19 -17.61
C GLY A 418 -2.82 23.79 -17.68
N ILE A 419 -2.71 23.09 -16.56
CA ILE A 419 -2.17 21.73 -16.48
C ILE A 419 -3.27 20.74 -16.88
N ARG A 420 -2.97 19.86 -17.83
CA ARG A 420 -3.92 18.84 -18.29
C ARG A 420 -4.10 17.80 -17.19
N THR A 421 -5.35 17.36 -17.02
CA THR A 421 -5.68 16.25 -16.12
C THR A 421 -6.62 15.28 -16.81
N SER A 422 -6.65 14.06 -16.29
CA SER A 422 -7.56 13.01 -16.73
C SER A 422 -8.02 12.20 -15.53
N PRO A 423 -9.24 11.63 -15.54
CA PRO A 423 -9.54 10.49 -14.69
C PRO A 423 -8.47 9.42 -14.88
N ALA A 424 -7.98 8.88 -13.77
CA ALA A 424 -6.95 7.85 -13.78
C ALA A 424 -7.49 6.53 -14.35
N ALA A 425 -6.58 5.72 -14.88
CA ALA A 425 -6.86 4.33 -15.20
C ALA A 425 -6.66 3.48 -13.95
N ASN A 426 -7.72 2.81 -13.51
CA ASN A 426 -7.70 2.02 -12.30
C ASN A 426 -8.10 0.56 -12.52
N ALA A 427 -7.38 -0.35 -11.89
CA ALA A 427 -7.74 -1.76 -11.76
C ALA A 427 -8.82 -1.97 -10.69
N ALA A 428 -9.91 -1.22 -10.81
CA ALA A 428 -11.11 -1.32 -10.00
C ALA A 428 -12.32 -1.13 -10.91
N LEU A 429 -13.34 -1.98 -10.75
CA LEU A 429 -14.45 -2.08 -11.69
C LEU A 429 -15.48 -0.96 -11.48
N SER A 430 -15.71 -0.07 -12.44
CA SER A 430 -16.79 0.95 -12.36
C SER A 430 -18.19 0.40 -12.66
N GLY A 431 -18.26 -0.83 -13.18
CA GLY A 431 -19.48 -1.60 -13.40
C GLY A 431 -19.19 -3.09 -13.28
N SER A 432 -20.22 -3.92 -13.10
CA SER A 432 -20.03 -5.38 -13.06
C SER A 432 -19.35 -5.88 -14.33
N TYR A 433 -18.39 -6.78 -14.18
CA TYR A 433 -17.54 -7.23 -15.29
C TYR A 433 -17.38 -8.74 -15.30
N TYR A 434 -17.50 -9.35 -16.47
CA TYR A 434 -17.28 -10.78 -16.67
C TYR A 434 -15.84 -11.01 -17.11
N GLN A 435 -15.09 -11.78 -16.30
CA GLN A 435 -13.73 -12.19 -16.61
C GLN A 435 -13.74 -13.66 -17.08
N ALA A 436 -13.26 -13.91 -18.29
CA ALA A 436 -13.17 -15.27 -18.83
C ALA A 436 -12.30 -16.16 -17.93
N GLY A 437 -12.79 -17.37 -17.62
CA GLY A 437 -12.12 -18.33 -16.73
C GLY A 437 -12.21 -18.03 -15.23
N VAL A 438 -12.77 -16.86 -14.84
CA VAL A 438 -12.95 -16.47 -13.43
C VAL A 438 -14.44 -16.31 -13.08
N GLY A 439 -15.19 -15.53 -13.87
CA GLY A 439 -16.62 -15.28 -13.66
C GLY A 439 -16.98 -13.80 -13.51
N TRP A 440 -18.18 -13.54 -12.97
CA TRP A 440 -18.65 -12.18 -12.71
C TRP A 440 -18.05 -11.60 -11.44
N ARG A 441 -17.56 -10.36 -11.52
CA ARG A 441 -17.17 -9.54 -10.36
C ARG A 441 -18.01 -8.28 -10.27
N ALA A 442 -18.30 -7.88 -9.03
CA ALA A 442 -19.13 -6.73 -8.72
C ALA A 442 -18.38 -5.41 -8.92
N ALA A 443 -19.15 -4.34 -9.15
CA ALA A 443 -18.62 -2.99 -9.24
C ALA A 443 -18.06 -2.48 -7.89
N CYS A 444 -17.19 -1.49 -7.97
CA CYS A 444 -16.64 -0.75 -6.84
C CYS A 444 -17.75 -0.03 -6.06
N THR A 445 -17.66 -0.10 -4.74
CA THR A 445 -18.57 0.54 -3.79
C THR A 445 -17.94 1.80 -3.15
N ASN A 446 -16.86 2.33 -3.73
CA ASN A 446 -16.22 3.60 -3.37
C ASN A 446 -15.83 3.79 -1.89
N ARG A 447 -15.41 2.71 -1.22
CA ARG A 447 -15.00 2.73 0.20
C ARG A 447 -13.66 3.40 0.50
N GLY A 448 -12.87 3.73 -0.51
CA GLY A 448 -11.49 4.24 -0.39
C GLY A 448 -10.48 3.34 0.32
N PHE A 449 -10.93 2.20 0.84
CA PHE A 449 -10.12 1.22 1.54
C PHE A 449 -9.19 0.36 0.66
N CYS A 450 -8.84 0.84 -0.54
CA CYS A 450 -8.03 0.10 -1.50
C CYS A 450 -6.67 -0.30 -0.92
N GLN A 451 -6.08 0.56 -0.08
CA GLN A 451 -4.76 0.34 0.52
C GLN A 451 -4.74 -0.64 1.68
N ALA A 452 -5.89 -1.19 2.06
CA ALA A 452 -6.03 -2.10 3.19
C ALA A 452 -6.99 -3.26 2.85
N GLY A 453 -7.05 -3.66 1.58
CA GLY A 453 -7.86 -4.79 1.14
C GLY A 453 -9.28 -4.40 0.69
N CYS A 454 -9.71 -4.96 -0.44
CA CYS A 454 -11.03 -4.69 -1.00
C CYS A 454 -12.04 -5.78 -0.63
N THR A 455 -12.95 -5.48 0.29
CA THR A 455 -13.94 -6.44 0.83
C THR A 455 -14.89 -7.04 -0.22
N THR A 456 -15.11 -6.36 -1.35
CA THR A 456 -16.00 -6.83 -2.43
C THR A 456 -15.29 -7.52 -3.58
N GLY A 457 -13.95 -7.53 -3.57
CA GLY A 457 -13.17 -8.00 -4.71
C GLY A 457 -13.34 -7.17 -5.98
N ALA A 458 -13.82 -5.93 -5.89
CA ALA A 458 -13.96 -5.02 -7.03
C ALA A 458 -12.62 -4.43 -7.49
N LYS A 459 -11.69 -4.18 -6.55
CA LYS A 459 -10.28 -3.94 -6.87
C LYS A 459 -9.68 -5.24 -7.39
N ALA A 460 -9.10 -5.22 -8.58
CA ALA A 460 -8.39 -6.38 -9.12
C ALA A 460 -7.15 -6.62 -8.29
N SER A 461 -7.07 -7.75 -7.62
CA SER A 461 -5.86 -8.29 -7.02
C SER A 461 -5.69 -9.72 -7.52
N MET A 462 -4.48 -10.27 -7.43
CA MET A 462 -4.20 -11.55 -8.12
C MET A 462 -5.03 -12.71 -7.53
N ASP A 463 -5.38 -12.66 -6.25
CA ASP A 463 -6.26 -13.60 -5.54
C ASP A 463 -7.68 -13.68 -6.08
N VAL A 464 -8.19 -12.61 -6.71
CA VAL A 464 -9.52 -12.55 -7.32
C VAL A 464 -9.49 -12.53 -8.85
N THR A 465 -8.31 -12.67 -9.46
CA THR A 465 -8.12 -12.62 -10.93
C THR A 465 -7.28 -13.78 -11.45
N PHE A 466 -5.96 -13.61 -11.55
CA PHE A 466 -5.06 -14.57 -12.18
C PHE A 466 -4.90 -15.88 -11.38
N VAL A 467 -4.93 -15.84 -10.04
CA VAL A 467 -4.84 -17.07 -9.24
C VAL A 467 -6.06 -17.98 -9.48
N PRO A 468 -7.32 -17.52 -9.36
CA PRO A 468 -8.48 -18.32 -9.74
C PRO A 468 -8.42 -18.86 -11.18
N LEU A 469 -7.92 -18.05 -12.12
CA LEU A 469 -7.73 -18.48 -13.51
C LEU A 469 -6.72 -19.64 -13.60
N ALA A 470 -5.58 -19.53 -12.93
CA ALA A 470 -4.57 -20.58 -12.91
C ALA A 470 -5.09 -21.89 -12.32
N LEU A 471 -5.82 -21.80 -11.20
CA LEU A 471 -6.45 -22.95 -10.55
C LEU A 471 -7.50 -23.60 -11.45
N HIS A 472 -8.29 -22.80 -12.17
CA HIS A 472 -9.25 -23.31 -13.16
C HIS A 472 -8.56 -24.13 -14.26
N HIS A 473 -7.33 -23.76 -14.64
CA HIS A 473 -6.52 -24.48 -15.62
C HIS A 473 -5.60 -25.58 -15.02
N GLY A 474 -5.75 -25.89 -13.73
CA GLY A 474 -5.14 -27.07 -13.10
C GLY A 474 -3.77 -26.84 -12.46
N ALA A 475 -3.37 -25.60 -12.22
CA ALA A 475 -2.24 -25.30 -11.34
C ALA A 475 -2.56 -25.65 -9.88
N GLU A 476 -1.52 -25.93 -9.10
CA GLU A 476 -1.59 -26.10 -7.65
C GLU A 476 -1.08 -24.84 -6.94
N LEU A 477 -1.71 -24.48 -5.82
CA LEU A 477 -1.31 -23.39 -4.95
C LEU A 477 -1.07 -23.93 -3.54
N LEU A 478 0.15 -23.73 -3.04
CA LEU A 478 0.53 -23.98 -1.66
C LEU A 478 0.78 -22.63 -0.96
N ALA A 479 -0.25 -22.14 -0.28
CA ALA A 479 -0.12 -21.00 0.62
C ALA A 479 0.64 -21.39 1.89
N GLU A 480 1.17 -20.40 2.61
CA GLU A 480 1.98 -20.62 3.84
C GLU A 480 3.16 -21.58 3.58
N SER A 481 3.83 -21.39 2.44
CA SER A 481 5.01 -22.11 1.98
C SER A 481 6.16 -21.14 1.73
N PHE A 482 7.08 -21.07 2.71
CA PHE A 482 8.23 -20.17 2.66
C PHE A 482 9.43 -20.86 2.03
N VAL A 483 9.86 -20.42 0.84
CA VAL A 483 11.03 -21.00 0.16
C VAL A 483 12.31 -20.56 0.86
N THR A 484 13.20 -21.51 1.12
CA THR A 484 14.48 -21.28 1.82
C THR A 484 15.69 -21.56 0.94
N SER A 485 15.64 -22.60 0.10
CA SER A 485 16.79 -22.99 -0.71
C SER A 485 16.44 -23.74 -2.00
N PHE A 486 17.49 -24.03 -2.78
CA PHE A 486 17.40 -24.76 -4.05
C PHE A 486 18.42 -25.89 -4.11
N GLU A 487 18.06 -26.98 -4.77
CA GLU A 487 19.02 -28.01 -5.19
C GLU A 487 19.42 -27.78 -6.65
N THR A 488 20.72 -27.84 -6.97
CA THR A 488 21.25 -27.70 -8.33
C THR A 488 21.97 -28.94 -8.82
N ASP A 489 21.97 -29.18 -10.13
CA ASP A 489 22.84 -30.17 -10.76
C ASP A 489 24.21 -29.59 -11.13
N ASP A 490 25.13 -30.45 -11.61
CA ASP A 490 26.49 -30.07 -12.01
C ASP A 490 26.52 -29.06 -13.18
N ALA A 491 25.42 -28.92 -13.92
CA ALA A 491 25.27 -27.94 -14.99
C ALA A 491 24.68 -26.60 -14.49
N GLY A 492 24.51 -26.45 -13.16
CA GLY A 492 23.95 -25.25 -12.55
C GLY A 492 22.44 -25.09 -12.74
N ARG A 493 21.72 -26.13 -13.19
CA ARG A 493 20.26 -26.07 -13.28
C ARG A 493 19.63 -26.38 -11.92
N ILE A 494 18.57 -25.65 -11.57
CA ILE A 494 17.75 -25.99 -10.40
C ILE A 494 16.98 -27.28 -10.68
N THR A 495 17.00 -28.22 -9.74
CA THR A 495 16.32 -29.52 -9.84
C THR A 495 15.19 -29.68 -8.82
N ALA A 496 15.25 -28.95 -7.71
CA ALA A 496 14.19 -28.89 -6.72
C ALA A 496 14.20 -27.56 -5.95
N VAL A 497 13.02 -27.17 -5.47
CA VAL A 497 12.81 -26.04 -4.55
C VAL A 497 12.53 -26.59 -3.15
N ILE A 498 13.22 -26.05 -2.15
CA ILE A 498 13.08 -26.43 -0.74
C ILE A 498 12.34 -25.32 0.00
N TYR A 499 11.32 -25.69 0.77
CA TYR A 499 10.44 -24.73 1.43
C TYR A 499 9.93 -25.26 2.76
N ILE A 500 9.59 -24.35 3.67
CA ILE A 500 8.95 -24.68 4.94
C ILE A 500 7.44 -24.54 4.76
N HIS A 501 6.70 -25.61 5.04
CA HIS A 501 5.24 -25.63 5.06
C HIS A 501 4.74 -26.31 6.32
N ASN A 502 3.84 -25.65 7.07
CA ASN A 502 3.36 -26.13 8.38
C ASN A 502 4.48 -26.48 9.37
N GLY A 503 5.60 -25.75 9.32
CA GLY A 503 6.77 -25.97 10.17
C GLY A 503 7.64 -27.17 9.76
N VAL A 504 7.37 -27.80 8.62
CA VAL A 504 8.13 -28.94 8.08
C VAL A 504 8.85 -28.50 6.80
N GLU A 505 10.10 -28.92 6.66
CA GLU A 505 10.83 -28.74 5.39
C GLU A 505 10.32 -29.75 4.36
N GLU A 506 9.90 -29.22 3.22
CA GLU A 506 9.36 -29.93 2.09
C GLU A 506 10.20 -29.66 0.84
N ARG A 507 10.04 -30.53 -0.16
CA ARG A 507 10.84 -30.52 -1.39
C ARG A 507 9.93 -30.68 -2.59
N GLN A 508 10.07 -29.80 -3.59
CA GLN A 508 9.34 -29.90 -4.86
C GLN A 508 10.32 -29.98 -6.05
N PRO A 509 10.50 -31.17 -6.65
CA PRO A 509 11.28 -31.31 -7.89
C PRO A 509 10.63 -30.56 -9.05
N CYS A 510 11.45 -29.96 -9.92
CA CYS A 510 10.95 -29.11 -11.01
C CYS A 510 11.89 -29.08 -12.23
N ARG A 511 11.34 -28.67 -13.38
CA ARG A 511 12.11 -28.45 -14.63
C ARG A 511 12.49 -26.99 -14.83
N ALA A 512 11.65 -26.05 -14.39
CA ALA A 512 11.90 -24.61 -14.40
C ALA A 512 11.41 -23.94 -13.11
N VAL A 513 12.04 -22.83 -12.75
CA VAL A 513 11.67 -21.99 -11.61
C VAL A 513 11.39 -20.57 -12.08
N PHE A 514 10.28 -20.02 -11.62
CA PHE A 514 9.91 -18.61 -11.79
C PHE A 514 9.91 -17.93 -10.43
N LEU A 515 10.93 -17.12 -10.17
CA LEU A 515 11.11 -16.38 -8.93
C LEU A 515 10.41 -15.02 -9.03
N CYS A 516 9.35 -14.83 -8.23
CA CYS A 516 8.46 -13.67 -8.23
C CYS A 516 8.20 -13.15 -6.80
N ALA A 517 9.21 -13.23 -5.93
CA ALA A 517 9.12 -12.91 -4.50
C ALA A 517 9.27 -11.41 -4.19
N GLY A 518 9.49 -10.59 -5.20
CA GLY A 518 9.58 -9.15 -5.12
C GLY A 518 10.99 -8.63 -4.82
N ALA A 519 11.20 -7.33 -5.00
CA ALA A 519 12.51 -6.67 -4.95
C ALA A 519 13.28 -6.73 -3.62
N ILE A 520 12.76 -7.40 -2.58
CA ILE A 520 13.51 -7.71 -1.36
C ILE A 520 13.78 -9.21 -1.23
N GLU A 521 12.73 -10.03 -1.28
CA GLU A 521 12.90 -11.48 -1.03
C GLU A 521 13.51 -12.21 -2.24
N THR A 522 13.30 -11.74 -3.47
CA THR A 522 13.96 -12.30 -4.66
C THR A 522 15.49 -12.20 -4.57
N PRO A 523 16.11 -11.01 -4.41
CA PRO A 523 17.55 -10.93 -4.27
C PRO A 523 18.03 -11.59 -2.96
N ARG A 524 17.25 -11.55 -1.87
CA ARG A 524 17.63 -12.20 -0.61
C ARG A 524 17.76 -13.70 -0.79
N LEU A 525 16.79 -14.35 -1.41
CA LEU A 525 16.79 -15.78 -1.66
C LEU A 525 17.94 -16.19 -2.59
N LEU A 526 18.27 -15.37 -3.59
CA LEU A 526 19.42 -15.59 -4.47
C LEU A 526 20.76 -15.49 -3.72
N LEU A 527 20.93 -14.46 -2.86
CA LEU A 527 22.14 -14.28 -2.06
C LEU A 527 22.32 -15.41 -1.03
N LEU A 528 21.24 -15.84 -0.37
CA LEU A 528 21.25 -16.97 0.59
C LEU A 528 21.74 -18.28 -0.06
N ASN A 529 21.47 -18.46 -1.35
CA ASN A 529 21.80 -19.67 -2.09
C ASN A 529 23.01 -19.52 -3.01
N ASN A 530 23.66 -18.34 -3.03
CA ASN A 530 24.74 -17.99 -3.95
C ASN A 530 24.39 -18.31 -5.42
N LEU A 531 23.18 -17.92 -5.85
CA LEU A 531 22.67 -18.15 -7.21
C LEU A 531 22.56 -16.85 -8.00
N ALA A 532 22.80 -16.94 -9.31
CA ALA A 532 22.62 -15.84 -10.27
C ALA A 532 23.38 -14.54 -9.94
N ASN A 533 24.54 -14.65 -9.28
CA ASN A 533 25.31 -13.50 -8.79
C ASN A 533 26.76 -13.45 -9.32
N SER A 534 27.06 -14.07 -10.46
CA SER A 534 28.41 -13.99 -11.06
C SER A 534 28.84 -12.56 -11.39
N SER A 535 27.87 -11.70 -11.74
CA SER A 535 28.04 -10.26 -12.00
C SER A 535 28.18 -9.40 -10.75
N GLY A 536 27.88 -9.95 -9.58
CA GLY A 536 27.77 -9.18 -8.33
C GLY A 536 26.59 -8.19 -8.32
N GLN A 537 25.62 -8.31 -9.23
CA GLN A 537 24.50 -7.36 -9.35
C GLN A 537 23.27 -7.72 -8.50
N VAL A 538 23.20 -8.92 -7.91
CA VAL A 538 22.06 -9.30 -7.06
C VAL A 538 22.05 -8.42 -5.82
N GLY A 539 20.92 -7.73 -5.60
CA GLY A 539 20.72 -6.77 -4.52
C GLY A 539 21.16 -5.35 -4.87
N CYS A 540 21.96 -5.14 -5.92
CA CYS A 540 22.43 -3.80 -6.31
C CYS A 540 21.38 -3.02 -7.09
N ASN A 541 21.59 -1.70 -7.22
CA ASN A 541 20.73 -0.80 -7.98
C ASN A 541 19.31 -0.73 -7.42
N PHE A 542 19.19 -0.84 -6.09
CA PHE A 542 17.92 -0.60 -5.42
C PHE A 542 17.43 0.80 -5.77
N MET A 543 16.21 0.88 -6.26
CA MET A 543 15.52 2.13 -6.53
C MET A 543 14.21 2.13 -5.75
N ALA A 544 13.78 3.31 -5.38
CA ALA A 544 12.41 3.57 -4.95
C ALA A 544 11.99 4.82 -5.68
N HIS A 545 10.82 4.83 -6.33
CA HIS A 545 10.26 6.03 -6.93
C HIS A 545 10.38 7.17 -5.92
N THR A 546 11.19 8.17 -6.27
CA THR A 546 11.32 9.36 -5.47
C THR A 546 9.97 10.04 -5.46
N GLY A 547 9.56 10.42 -4.27
CA GLY A 547 8.25 10.97 -4.06
C GLY A 547 8.25 12.05 -3.00
N VAL A 548 7.28 12.91 -3.18
CA VAL A 548 6.81 13.86 -2.20
C VAL A 548 5.30 13.83 -2.26
N GLN A 549 4.67 13.92 -1.10
CA GLN A 549 3.25 14.21 -0.99
C GLN A 549 3.09 15.64 -0.50
N LEU A 550 2.18 16.37 -1.11
CA LEU A 550 1.79 17.69 -0.66
C LEU A 550 0.35 17.65 -0.19
N TRP A 551 0.16 18.02 1.07
CA TRP A 551 -1.14 18.03 1.74
C TRP A 551 -1.61 19.47 1.94
N GLY A 552 -2.92 19.67 1.85
CA GLY A 552 -3.55 20.97 2.14
C GLY A 552 -4.90 20.79 2.83
N GLN A 553 -5.29 21.78 3.62
CA GLN A 553 -6.60 21.89 4.25
C GLN A 553 -7.49 22.83 3.45
N PHE A 554 -8.77 22.49 3.32
CA PHE A 554 -9.74 23.19 2.48
C PHE A 554 -10.96 23.64 3.29
N GLU A 555 -11.73 24.59 2.78
CA GLU A 555 -13.02 24.95 3.42
C GLU A 555 -14.06 23.87 3.19
N GLU A 556 -13.99 23.19 2.04
CA GLU A 556 -14.90 22.12 1.64
C GLU A 556 -14.77 20.87 2.52
N ASP A 557 -15.89 20.19 2.75
CA ASP A 557 -15.89 18.81 3.25
C ASP A 557 -15.38 17.87 2.17
N VAL A 558 -14.10 17.49 2.27
CA VAL A 558 -13.40 16.62 1.32
C VAL A 558 -13.69 15.14 1.58
N ARG A 559 -13.65 14.75 2.87
CA ARG A 559 -13.76 13.37 3.35
C ARG A 559 -12.82 12.44 2.58
N PRO A 560 -11.50 12.56 2.79
CA PRO A 560 -10.48 11.95 1.93
C PRO A 560 -10.54 10.42 1.89
N TYR A 561 -11.31 9.78 2.77
CA TYR A 561 -11.53 8.34 2.77
C TYR A 561 -12.53 7.82 1.73
N LYS A 562 -13.27 8.69 1.04
CA LYS A 562 -14.29 8.28 0.06
C LYS A 562 -13.74 8.16 -1.35
N GLY A 563 -14.27 7.18 -2.11
CA GLY A 563 -13.86 6.94 -3.49
C GLY A 563 -12.47 6.31 -3.61
N ILE A 564 -12.06 5.97 -4.82
CA ILE A 564 -10.71 5.41 -5.03
C ILE A 564 -9.64 6.44 -4.61
N PRO A 565 -8.59 6.05 -3.85
CA PRO A 565 -7.63 7.01 -3.29
C PRO A 565 -7.02 7.96 -4.32
N GLY A 566 -6.62 7.48 -5.48
CA GLY A 566 -6.33 8.37 -6.60
C GLY A 566 -7.33 8.20 -7.74
N GLY A 567 -8.08 9.27 -7.98
CA GLY A 567 -9.05 9.34 -9.07
C GLY A 567 -8.57 10.17 -10.25
N LEU A 568 -7.55 11.01 -10.06
CA LEU A 568 -7.04 11.95 -11.07
C LEU A 568 -5.54 11.74 -11.29
N ILE A 569 -5.11 11.96 -12.53
CA ILE A 569 -3.71 11.92 -12.95
C ILE A 569 -3.36 13.10 -13.87
N SER A 570 -2.12 13.55 -13.79
CA SER A 570 -1.46 14.35 -14.83
C SER A 570 -0.11 13.75 -15.18
N GLU A 571 0.18 13.61 -16.47
CA GLU A 571 1.51 13.23 -16.97
C GLU A 571 2.20 14.38 -17.74
N ASP A 572 1.75 15.64 -17.55
CA ASP A 572 2.40 16.80 -18.17
C ASP A 572 3.86 16.99 -17.72
N THR A 573 4.20 16.43 -16.56
CA THR A 573 5.54 16.46 -15.95
C THR A 573 6.38 15.22 -16.27
N HIS A 574 5.94 14.37 -17.20
CA HIS A 574 6.70 13.20 -17.65
C HIS A 574 8.06 13.60 -18.26
N ARG A 575 8.11 14.75 -18.94
CA ARG A 575 9.32 15.44 -19.42
C ARG A 575 9.10 16.95 -19.31
N PRO A 576 9.32 17.56 -18.13
CA PRO A 576 9.08 18.99 -17.95
C PRO A 576 10.09 19.80 -18.77
N GLU A 577 9.63 20.81 -19.49
CA GLU A 577 10.51 21.65 -20.34
C GLU A 577 11.53 22.46 -19.52
N ASP A 578 11.22 22.78 -18.27
CA ASP A 578 12.06 23.56 -17.34
C ASP A 578 12.83 22.68 -16.32
N ALA A 579 13.00 21.39 -16.61
CA ALA A 579 13.70 20.46 -15.73
C ALA A 579 15.24 20.56 -15.84
N ASP A 580 15.93 20.44 -14.70
CA ASP A 580 17.39 20.33 -14.57
C ASP A 580 17.84 18.95 -14.01
N PHE A 581 16.99 17.95 -14.20
CA PHE A 581 17.12 16.55 -13.82
C PHE A 581 16.75 15.62 -14.98
N ALA A 582 17.13 14.36 -14.88
CA ALA A 582 16.83 13.31 -15.86
C ALA A 582 15.48 12.63 -15.56
N GLY A 583 14.77 12.26 -16.63
CA GLY A 583 13.45 11.63 -16.55
C GLY A 583 12.35 12.63 -16.20
N GLY A 584 11.40 12.20 -15.38
CA GLY A 584 10.28 13.02 -14.96
C GLY A 584 9.43 12.33 -13.91
N TYR A 585 8.23 12.85 -13.72
CA TYR A 585 7.28 12.33 -12.74
C TYR A 585 5.85 12.55 -13.22
N LEU A 586 4.91 11.77 -12.68
CA LEU A 586 3.49 12.04 -12.84
C LEU A 586 2.89 12.58 -11.53
N LEU A 587 1.77 13.29 -11.62
CA LEU A 587 0.99 13.77 -10.48
C LEU A 587 -0.24 12.86 -10.26
N GLN A 588 -0.57 12.55 -9.01
CA GLN A 588 -1.83 11.87 -8.67
C GLN A 588 -2.52 12.54 -7.49
N SER A 589 -3.84 12.63 -7.57
CA SER A 589 -4.66 12.99 -6.40
C SER A 589 -4.57 11.90 -5.34
N ILE A 590 -4.66 12.25 -4.07
CA ILE A 590 -4.63 11.30 -2.95
C ILE A 590 -5.79 11.58 -1.98
N GLY A 591 -6.61 10.55 -1.79
CA GLY A 591 -7.42 10.30 -0.60
C GLY A 591 -6.67 9.37 0.36
N VAL A 592 -6.99 9.47 1.65
CA VAL A 592 -6.22 8.81 2.72
C VAL A 592 -7.12 8.43 3.88
N MET A 593 -6.79 7.34 4.54
CA MET A 593 -7.44 6.86 5.76
C MET A 593 -6.86 7.55 7.01
N PRO A 594 -7.62 7.65 8.12
CA PRO A 594 -7.23 8.51 9.25
C PRO A 594 -5.97 8.03 9.98
N VAL A 595 -5.74 6.73 10.15
CA VAL A 595 -4.54 6.22 10.85
C VAL A 595 -3.28 6.53 10.04
N THR A 596 -3.32 6.23 8.74
CA THR A 596 -2.24 6.55 7.80
C THR A 596 -1.94 8.05 7.78
N TYR A 597 -2.97 8.90 7.71
CA TYR A 597 -2.78 10.35 7.70
C TYR A 597 -2.20 10.88 9.01
N ALA A 598 -2.72 10.40 10.15
CA ALA A 598 -2.24 10.82 11.47
C ALA A 598 -0.75 10.49 11.66
N SER A 599 -0.33 9.27 11.30
CA SER A 599 1.08 8.84 11.35
C SER A 599 1.97 9.72 10.47
N GLN A 600 1.53 10.07 9.26
CA GLN A 600 2.25 10.98 8.37
C GLN A 600 2.35 12.41 8.94
N ALA A 601 1.27 12.95 9.50
CA ALA A 601 1.28 14.27 10.12
C ALA A 601 2.22 14.30 11.34
N ALA A 602 2.19 13.25 12.17
CA ALA A 602 3.05 13.13 13.33
C ALA A 602 4.54 13.08 12.95
N ARG A 603 4.92 12.22 12.00
CA ARG A 603 6.31 12.09 11.54
C ARG A 603 6.78 13.28 10.70
N GLY A 604 6.01 13.64 9.67
CA GLY A 604 6.39 14.63 8.66
C GLY A 604 6.42 16.07 9.17
N ARG A 605 5.52 16.41 10.09
CA ARG A 605 5.46 17.75 10.70
C ARG A 605 6.01 17.79 12.12
N GLY A 606 6.33 16.63 12.71
CA GLY A 606 6.74 16.51 14.10
C GLY A 606 5.65 16.94 15.09
N LEU A 607 4.37 16.85 14.71
CA LEU A 607 3.24 17.22 15.55
C LEU A 607 2.98 16.15 16.60
N TRP A 608 2.70 16.59 17.82
CA TRP A 608 2.30 15.74 18.94
C TRP A 608 1.48 16.61 19.91
N GLY A 609 0.89 16.00 20.94
CA GLY A 609 0.13 16.76 21.92
C GLY A 609 -1.14 17.38 21.32
N GLU A 610 -1.50 18.56 21.83
CA GLU A 610 -2.65 19.34 21.37
C GLU A 610 -2.52 19.81 19.91
N GLU A 611 -1.30 20.00 19.40
CA GLU A 611 -1.10 20.43 18.01
C GLU A 611 -1.53 19.34 17.02
N LEU A 612 -1.17 18.07 17.30
CA LEU A 612 -1.59 16.94 16.49
C LEU A 612 -3.11 16.71 16.59
N LYS A 613 -3.71 16.89 17.77
CA LYS A 613 -5.16 16.82 17.97
C LYS A 613 -5.89 17.89 17.16
N GLY A 614 -5.44 19.14 17.25
CA GLY A 614 -5.99 20.25 16.48
C GLY A 614 -5.90 20.03 14.98
N HIS A 615 -4.77 19.51 14.49
CA HIS A 615 -4.59 19.16 13.08
C HIS A 615 -5.56 18.06 12.64
N MET A 616 -5.72 17.00 13.45
CA MET A 616 -6.58 15.87 13.10
C MET A 616 -8.08 16.18 13.17
N HIS A 617 -8.52 17.20 13.90
CA HIS A 617 -9.90 17.71 13.77
C HIS A 617 -10.21 18.22 12.36
N GLY A 618 -9.19 18.66 11.61
CA GLY A 618 -9.29 19.08 10.22
C GLY A 618 -9.29 17.92 9.21
N TYR A 619 -9.19 16.66 9.63
CA TYR A 619 -9.01 15.49 8.74
C TYR A 619 -10.03 15.41 7.59
N ASN A 620 -11.30 15.71 7.85
CA ASN A 620 -12.36 15.67 6.82
C ASN A 620 -12.24 16.79 5.77
N HIS A 621 -11.34 17.74 5.96
CA HIS A 621 -11.08 18.88 5.07
C HIS A 621 -9.73 18.78 4.35
N THR A 622 -9.08 17.62 4.39
CA THR A 622 -7.75 17.44 3.81
C THR A 622 -7.80 16.78 2.44
N ALA A 623 -6.95 17.22 1.52
CA ALA A 623 -6.60 16.51 0.28
C ALA A 623 -5.08 16.48 0.04
N GLY A 624 -4.61 15.47 -0.69
CA GLY A 624 -3.20 15.33 -1.06
C GLY A 624 -2.96 15.24 -2.57
N ILE A 625 -1.77 15.63 -3.03
CA ILE A 625 -1.20 15.27 -4.33
C ILE A 625 0.12 14.56 -4.06
N ASN A 626 0.42 13.47 -4.76
CA ASN A 626 1.76 12.88 -4.78
C ASN A 626 2.34 12.88 -6.17
N ILE A 627 3.64 12.59 -6.20
CA ILE A 627 4.36 12.24 -7.40
C ILE A 627 4.83 10.80 -7.38
N LEU A 628 5.05 10.27 -8.58
CA LEU A 628 5.88 9.09 -8.83
C LEU A 628 7.00 9.52 -9.77
N GLY A 629 8.17 9.80 -9.21
CA GLY A 629 9.32 10.31 -9.94
C GLY A 629 10.39 9.26 -10.20
N GLU A 630 11.06 9.42 -11.34
CA GLU A 630 12.23 8.61 -11.72
C GLU A 630 13.27 8.61 -10.59
N CYS A 631 13.90 7.45 -10.38
CA CYS A 631 14.98 7.26 -9.42
C CYS A 631 16.10 6.53 -10.14
N LEU A 632 17.29 7.12 -10.21
CA LEU A 632 18.40 6.54 -10.96
C LEU A 632 18.97 5.29 -10.28
N PRO A 633 19.43 4.29 -11.06
CA PRO A 633 20.07 3.09 -10.52
C PRO A 633 21.47 3.41 -10.00
N TYR A 634 21.60 3.60 -8.69
CA TYR A 634 22.89 3.84 -8.04
C TYR A 634 23.48 2.58 -7.41
N SER A 635 24.80 2.41 -7.53
CA SER A 635 25.51 1.25 -6.93
C SER A 635 25.57 1.30 -5.39
N HIS A 636 25.50 2.49 -4.79
CA HIS A 636 25.45 2.64 -3.33
C HIS A 636 24.09 2.23 -2.75
N ASN A 637 23.04 2.25 -3.58
CA ASN A 637 21.73 1.74 -3.21
C ASN A 637 21.68 0.24 -3.46
N ARG A 638 21.65 -0.55 -2.38
CA ARG A 638 21.73 -2.01 -2.46
C ARG A 638 21.08 -2.70 -1.28
N MET A 639 20.73 -3.97 -1.45
CA MET A 639 20.35 -4.90 -0.40
C MET A 639 21.48 -5.92 -0.18
N GLU A 640 21.84 -6.15 1.07
CA GLU A 640 22.78 -7.19 1.50
C GLU A 640 22.17 -8.07 2.61
N LEU A 641 22.79 -9.23 2.85
CA LEU A 641 22.45 -10.06 4.01
C LEU A 641 23.15 -9.51 5.26
N SER A 642 22.40 -9.28 6.34
CA SER A 642 22.97 -8.86 7.61
C SER A 642 23.44 -10.04 8.46
N ASP A 643 24.22 -9.76 9.50
CA ASP A 643 24.60 -10.75 10.51
C ASP A 643 23.46 -11.07 11.51
N GLU A 644 22.36 -10.32 11.44
CA GLU A 644 21.18 -10.57 12.26
C GLU A 644 20.25 -11.59 11.61
N LEU A 645 19.75 -12.52 12.39
CA LEU A 645 18.84 -13.55 11.91
C LEU A 645 17.38 -13.18 12.17
N ASP A 646 16.51 -13.53 11.23
CA ASP A 646 15.07 -13.45 11.41
C ASP A 646 14.52 -14.60 12.27
N GLY A 647 13.21 -14.62 12.49
CA GLY A 647 12.54 -15.67 13.28
C GLY A 647 12.66 -17.08 12.70
N ARG A 648 13.15 -17.25 11.47
CA ARG A 648 13.42 -18.55 10.83
C ARG A 648 14.91 -18.90 10.84
N GLY A 649 15.76 -18.09 11.48
CA GLY A 649 17.20 -18.29 11.52
C GLY A 649 17.91 -17.90 10.22
N LEU A 650 17.26 -17.13 9.33
CA LEU A 650 17.85 -16.65 8.07
C LEU A 650 18.34 -15.21 8.24
N PRO A 651 19.52 -14.86 7.67
CA PRO A 651 19.98 -13.47 7.60
C PRO A 651 18.89 -12.49 7.15
N LYS A 652 18.66 -11.43 7.93
CA LYS A 652 17.72 -10.36 7.58
C LYS A 652 18.28 -9.58 6.39
N PRO A 653 17.42 -9.03 5.51
CA PRO A 653 17.88 -8.10 4.50
C PRO A 653 18.21 -6.75 5.16
N ARG A 654 19.38 -6.19 4.83
CA ARG A 654 19.76 -4.80 5.11
C ARG A 654 19.77 -4.02 3.81
N ILE A 655 19.02 -2.93 3.77
CA ILE A 655 18.82 -2.10 2.58
C ILE A 655 19.49 -0.75 2.81
N PHE A 656 20.42 -0.38 1.94
CA PHE A 656 21.00 0.96 1.89
C PHE A 656 20.28 1.76 0.83
N PHE A 657 19.71 2.90 1.22
CA PHE A 657 19.10 3.84 0.28
C PHE A 657 19.47 5.30 0.62
N THR A 658 19.97 6.01 -0.38
CA THR A 658 20.23 7.44 -0.35
C THR A 658 19.80 8.02 -1.71
N ASN A 659 18.96 9.05 -1.69
CA ASN A 659 18.56 9.80 -2.86
C ASN A 659 19.77 10.53 -3.47
N GLY A 660 19.87 10.53 -4.79
CA GLY A 660 20.89 11.26 -5.54
C GLY A 660 20.54 12.74 -5.71
N GLU A 661 21.43 13.47 -6.39
CA GLU A 661 21.18 14.87 -6.76
C GLU A 661 20.02 15.00 -7.76
N ASN A 662 19.86 14.02 -8.64
CA ASN A 662 18.77 13.96 -9.60
C ASN A 662 17.39 13.97 -8.91
N GLU A 663 17.23 13.07 -7.93
CA GLU A 663 16.00 12.90 -7.15
C GLU A 663 15.70 14.12 -6.29
N ARG A 664 16.72 14.77 -5.72
CA ARG A 664 16.58 16.02 -4.97
C ARG A 664 16.04 17.15 -5.84
N ARG A 665 16.59 17.35 -7.03
CA ARG A 665 16.12 18.38 -7.99
C ARG A 665 14.70 18.11 -8.48
N LEU A 666 14.42 16.85 -8.83
CA LEU A 666 13.08 16.41 -9.20
C LEU A 666 12.07 16.70 -8.09
N THR A 667 12.40 16.39 -6.84
CA THR A 667 11.54 16.64 -5.68
C THR A 667 11.26 18.13 -5.48
N VAL A 668 12.27 18.99 -5.60
CA VAL A 668 12.11 20.45 -5.48
C VAL A 668 11.20 21.00 -6.58
N HIS A 669 11.37 20.54 -7.83
CA HIS A 669 10.53 20.95 -8.95
C HIS A 669 9.07 20.51 -8.76
N ALA A 670 8.86 19.26 -8.36
CA ALA A 670 7.55 18.71 -8.07
C ALA A 670 6.84 19.41 -6.91
N GLU A 671 7.54 19.67 -5.80
CA GLU A 671 6.96 20.36 -4.65
C GLU A 671 6.47 21.76 -5.04
N ARG A 672 7.28 22.52 -5.77
CA ARG A 672 6.92 23.86 -6.26
C ARG A 672 5.61 23.82 -7.06
N LEU A 673 5.54 22.93 -8.06
CA LEU A 673 4.35 22.80 -8.90
C LEU A 673 3.10 22.38 -8.11
N MET A 674 3.21 21.35 -7.27
CA MET A 674 2.09 20.89 -6.44
C MET A 674 1.61 21.98 -5.49
N ARG A 675 2.51 22.82 -4.97
CA ARG A 675 2.16 23.92 -4.08
C ARG A 675 1.39 25.00 -4.80
N GLU A 676 1.77 25.33 -6.03
CA GLU A 676 1.00 26.23 -6.89
C GLU A 676 -0.40 25.65 -7.17
N ILE A 677 -0.51 24.35 -7.50
CA ILE A 677 -1.81 23.68 -7.70
C ILE A 677 -2.69 23.82 -6.46
N TRP A 678 -2.15 23.62 -5.26
CA TRP A 678 -2.87 23.75 -3.99
C TRP A 678 -3.26 25.18 -3.65
N ILE A 679 -2.40 26.15 -3.89
CA ILE A 679 -2.75 27.58 -3.72
C ILE A 679 -3.92 27.95 -4.63
N GLU A 680 -3.86 27.57 -5.91
CA GLU A 680 -4.95 27.86 -6.87
C GLU A 680 -6.24 27.09 -6.59
N ALA A 681 -6.15 25.94 -5.92
CA ALA A 681 -7.30 25.19 -5.44
C ALA A 681 -7.88 25.73 -4.11
N GLY A 682 -7.28 26.77 -3.51
CA GLY A 682 -7.75 27.39 -2.27
C GLY A 682 -7.24 26.74 -0.97
N ALA A 683 -6.21 25.90 -1.05
CA ALA A 683 -5.67 25.21 0.12
C ALA A 683 -4.99 26.16 1.12
N GLN A 684 -5.17 25.85 2.40
CA GLN A 684 -4.48 26.44 3.54
C GLN A 684 -3.63 25.36 4.25
N ASP A 685 -2.79 25.77 5.19
CA ASP A 685 -1.91 24.87 5.97
C ASP A 685 -1.16 23.85 5.10
N ILE A 686 -0.60 24.30 3.97
CA ILE A 686 0.03 23.41 2.99
C ILE A 686 1.37 22.88 3.52
N TRP A 687 1.50 21.56 3.61
CA TRP A 687 2.68 20.90 4.15
C TRP A 687 3.16 19.73 3.29
N VAL A 688 4.44 19.39 3.46
CA VAL A 688 5.18 18.43 2.63
C VAL A 688 5.47 17.17 3.44
N TYR A 689 5.26 16.01 2.85
CA TYR A 689 5.67 14.72 3.39
C TYR A 689 6.64 14.02 2.42
N PRO A 690 7.93 13.90 2.78
CA PRO A 690 8.89 13.11 2.01
C PRO A 690 8.46 11.64 2.00
N ARG A 691 8.42 11.01 0.82
CA ARG A 691 7.99 9.61 0.72
C ARG A 691 8.62 8.91 -0.47
N ASN A 692 9.34 7.83 -0.22
CA ASN A 692 9.78 6.90 -1.26
C ASN A 692 8.77 5.76 -1.44
N ALA A 693 8.47 5.42 -2.69
CA ALA A 693 7.45 4.43 -3.06
C ALA A 693 8.02 3.37 -4.00
N HIS A 694 7.35 2.23 -4.15
CA HIS A 694 7.65 1.25 -5.19
C HIS A 694 9.13 0.84 -5.26
N ILE A 695 9.52 -0.09 -4.41
CA ILE A 695 10.86 -0.66 -4.40
C ILE A 695 11.08 -1.44 -5.71
N ILE A 696 12.20 -1.23 -6.41
CA ILE A 696 12.49 -1.84 -7.72
C ILE A 696 14.00 -2.04 -7.95
N GLY A 697 14.35 -2.89 -8.92
CA GLY A 697 15.67 -2.89 -9.59
C GLY A 697 16.77 -3.79 -9.03
N THR A 698 16.53 -4.48 -7.93
CA THR A 698 17.53 -5.30 -7.22
C THR A 698 18.02 -6.55 -7.97
N CYS A 699 17.41 -6.91 -9.09
CA CYS A 699 17.86 -7.98 -9.99
C CYS A 699 17.68 -7.54 -11.45
N ARG A 700 18.10 -6.30 -11.77
CA ARG A 700 17.81 -5.65 -13.04
C ARG A 700 18.10 -6.52 -14.27
N MET A 701 17.27 -6.36 -15.30
CA MET A 701 17.53 -6.90 -16.62
C MET A 701 18.58 -6.09 -17.38
N GLY A 702 19.25 -6.72 -18.33
CA GLY A 702 20.21 -6.07 -19.21
C GLY A 702 20.55 -6.90 -20.45
N THR A 703 21.57 -6.46 -21.18
CA THR A 703 22.01 -7.07 -22.45
C THR A 703 23.14 -8.08 -22.30
N ASP A 704 23.85 -8.07 -21.16
CA ASP A 704 25.01 -8.93 -20.91
C ASP A 704 25.05 -9.41 -19.47
N ALA A 705 25.73 -10.55 -19.29
CA ALA A 705 25.85 -11.25 -18.02
C ALA A 705 26.80 -10.58 -17.02
N ASP A 706 27.62 -9.61 -17.45
CA ASP A 706 28.59 -8.95 -16.57
C ASP A 706 27.98 -7.77 -15.80
N SER A 707 26.86 -7.21 -16.30
CA SER A 707 26.26 -5.97 -15.78
C SER A 707 24.80 -6.09 -15.33
N ALA A 708 24.18 -7.26 -15.48
CA ALA A 708 22.79 -7.53 -15.13
C ALA A 708 22.58 -8.95 -14.57
N VAL A 709 21.41 -9.20 -13.98
CA VAL A 709 21.06 -10.51 -13.41
C VAL A 709 20.27 -11.35 -14.42
N VAL A 710 19.36 -10.72 -15.16
CA VAL A 710 18.51 -11.39 -16.15
C VAL A 710 18.61 -10.74 -17.53
N ASN A 711 18.33 -11.51 -18.57
CA ASN A 711 18.20 -10.98 -19.93
C ASN A 711 16.83 -10.30 -20.15
N SER A 712 16.57 -9.82 -21.36
CA SER A 712 15.29 -9.17 -21.72
C SER A 712 14.05 -10.09 -21.66
N GLU A 713 14.23 -11.39 -21.51
CA GLU A 713 13.15 -12.37 -21.35
C GLU A 713 12.85 -12.67 -19.86
N GLY A 714 13.63 -12.10 -18.95
CA GLY A 714 13.56 -12.39 -17.51
C GLY A 714 14.33 -13.65 -17.12
N ARG A 715 15.09 -14.29 -18.03
CA ARG A 715 15.90 -15.47 -17.74
C ARG A 715 17.21 -15.06 -17.07
N ALA A 716 17.57 -15.69 -15.95
CA ALA A 716 18.86 -15.48 -15.30
C ALA A 716 20.01 -15.89 -16.22
N PHE A 717 21.07 -15.08 -16.29
CA PHE A 717 22.23 -15.39 -17.13
C PHE A 717 22.98 -16.65 -16.65
N ASP A 718 23.15 -16.79 -15.33
CA ASP A 718 23.96 -17.87 -14.75
C ASP A 718 23.21 -19.19 -14.60
N VAL A 719 21.87 -19.15 -14.47
CA VAL A 719 21.05 -20.31 -14.09
C VAL A 719 20.06 -20.63 -15.22
N PRO A 720 20.31 -21.66 -16.05
CA PRO A 720 19.61 -21.83 -17.32
C PRO A 720 18.09 -22.01 -17.22
N ASN A 721 17.56 -22.48 -16.10
CA ASN A 721 16.13 -22.73 -15.92
C ASN A 721 15.50 -21.88 -14.81
N LEU A 722 16.13 -20.76 -14.48
CA LEU A 722 15.61 -19.75 -13.56
C LEU A 722 15.15 -18.52 -14.34
N TYR A 723 13.92 -18.11 -14.07
CA TYR A 723 13.31 -16.89 -14.60
C TYR A 723 12.91 -16.00 -13.42
N ILE A 724 13.08 -14.70 -13.55
CA ILE A 724 12.67 -13.69 -12.58
C ILE A 724 11.69 -12.74 -13.26
N ALA A 725 10.55 -12.50 -12.64
CA ALA A 725 9.48 -11.72 -13.24
C ALA A 725 8.70 -10.92 -12.20
N ASP A 726 9.41 -10.08 -11.46
CA ASP A 726 8.81 -9.17 -10.48
C ASP A 726 9.42 -7.76 -10.58
N ASN A 727 9.18 -6.91 -9.59
CA ASN A 727 9.66 -5.54 -9.54
C ASN A 727 11.19 -5.41 -9.43
N SER A 728 11.92 -6.50 -9.14
CA SER A 728 13.38 -6.51 -9.09
C SER A 728 14.05 -6.37 -10.46
N VAL A 729 13.38 -6.74 -11.56
CA VAL A 729 14.04 -6.81 -12.89
C VAL A 729 14.12 -5.46 -13.61
N PHE A 730 13.63 -4.39 -13.01
CA PHE A 730 13.53 -3.07 -13.62
C PHE A 730 14.93 -2.41 -13.74
N PRO A 731 15.40 -2.02 -14.93
CA PRO A 731 16.68 -1.34 -15.10
C PRO A 731 16.64 0.15 -14.77
N SER A 732 15.47 0.78 -14.82
CA SER A 732 15.18 2.14 -14.31
C SER A 732 13.82 2.15 -13.61
N ALA A 733 13.55 3.20 -12.81
CA ALA A 733 12.34 3.26 -12.00
C ALA A 733 11.07 3.48 -12.83
N LEU A 734 11.22 4.11 -14.01
CA LEU A 734 10.15 4.73 -14.79
C LEU A 734 9.62 5.99 -14.08
N SER A 735 8.75 6.73 -14.75
CA SER A 735 8.01 7.86 -14.17
C SER A 735 6.55 7.48 -13.84
N CYS A 736 6.25 6.19 -13.61
CA CYS A 736 4.88 5.69 -13.45
C CYS A 736 4.75 4.46 -12.54
N ASN A 737 3.55 4.19 -11.99
CA ASN A 737 3.34 3.03 -11.12
C ASN A 737 3.68 1.70 -11.84
N PRO A 738 4.48 0.81 -11.25
CA PRO A 738 5.05 -0.32 -11.98
C PRO A 738 4.11 -1.53 -12.09
N ALA A 739 2.99 -1.57 -11.37
CA ALA A 739 2.16 -2.78 -11.24
C ALA A 739 1.72 -3.35 -12.59
N LEU A 740 1.23 -2.50 -13.50
CA LEU A 740 0.79 -2.94 -14.82
C LEU A 740 1.98 -3.45 -15.66
N THR A 741 3.14 -2.77 -15.58
CA THR A 741 4.38 -3.18 -16.26
C THR A 741 4.90 -4.51 -15.75
N ILE A 742 4.85 -4.75 -14.42
CA ILE A 742 5.25 -6.04 -13.81
C ILE A 742 4.39 -7.17 -14.39
N MET A 743 3.07 -6.99 -14.42
CA MET A 743 2.16 -8.00 -14.99
C MET A 743 2.42 -8.21 -16.49
N ALA A 744 2.75 -7.16 -17.24
CA ALA A 744 3.04 -7.24 -18.66
C ALA A 744 4.34 -8.02 -18.93
N LEU A 745 5.40 -7.74 -18.17
CA LEU A 745 6.65 -8.48 -18.20
C LEU A 745 6.44 -9.96 -17.85
N ALA A 746 5.62 -10.24 -16.82
CA ALA A 746 5.32 -11.61 -16.41
C ALA A 746 4.63 -12.43 -17.52
N LEU A 747 3.59 -11.89 -18.15
CA LEU A 747 2.95 -12.56 -19.29
C LEU A 747 3.93 -12.77 -20.45
N ARG A 748 4.77 -11.77 -20.74
CA ARG A 748 5.79 -11.87 -21.77
C ARG A 748 6.82 -12.95 -21.47
N THR A 749 7.34 -13.00 -20.24
CA THR A 749 8.30 -14.03 -19.80
C THR A 749 7.71 -15.43 -19.93
N ALA A 750 6.43 -15.62 -19.55
CA ALA A 750 5.74 -16.89 -19.74
C ALA A 750 5.63 -17.29 -21.23
N ASP A 751 5.25 -16.36 -22.11
CA ASP A 751 5.13 -16.64 -23.54
C ASP A 751 6.50 -16.97 -24.17
N ARG A 752 7.57 -16.23 -23.82
CA ARG A 752 8.94 -16.53 -24.29
C ARG A 752 9.41 -17.91 -23.83
N PHE A 753 9.13 -18.29 -22.58
CA PHE A 753 9.44 -19.62 -22.07
C PHE A 753 8.69 -20.72 -22.84
N LEU A 754 7.40 -20.52 -23.12
CA LEU A 754 6.57 -21.49 -23.86
C LEU A 754 6.99 -21.64 -25.32
N GLU A 755 7.47 -20.57 -25.96
CA GLU A 755 8.01 -20.62 -27.33
C GLU A 755 9.33 -21.39 -27.42
N GLN A 756 10.17 -21.33 -26.39
CA GLN A 756 11.43 -22.07 -26.33
C GLN A 756 11.26 -23.56 -25.95
N SER A 757 10.11 -23.92 -25.37
CA SER A 757 9.79 -25.27 -24.92
C SER A 757 9.06 -26.13 -25.97
N GLN A 758 8.64 -25.51 -27.07
CA GLN A 758 8.10 -26.16 -28.27
C GLN A 758 9.22 -26.52 -29.24
#